data_AF-A0A843E383-F1
#
_entry.id   AF-A0A843E383-F1
#
_cell.length_a   1.000
_cell.length_b   1.000
_cell.length_c   1.000
_cell.angle_alpha   90.00
_cell.angle_beta   90.00
_cell.angle_gamma   90.00
#
_symmetry.space_group_name_H-M   'P 1'
#
loop_
_entity.id
_entity.type
_entity.pdbx_description
1 polymer ?
#
loop_
_entity_poly.entity_id
_entity_poly.type
_entity_poly.pdbx_seq_one_letter_code
_entity_poly.pdbx_strand_id
1 'polypeptide(L)'
;SESRVRNLLTGGHTEQATAELRELEDKYPSFDPLPQIKVTVHENIGRINTLLNTVMDDFMTHSYFHLKNTVTDGMVDFPNLLEREDIRIRYEEAVAKYNEADRICVKAAEAPEAEARELYIQASCLCPDHPDALAKLSTYPPEGPADAEIQSDPDGIQIRYAVPEDRRGMTFCIYRNSGSAPEVDPSTVPLAEIEGWNYADQTAEPGVEYYYKIYSKRWGILSQEYAECGPGLIMREVTNVTITPSDDGLKLTYVAPAGASRVRIWRKESGSAAGEGEEAEIIHNDSGTVIDDGLEEGTTYYYLFVAEYDIDGRQERSYGSIYSGMTAVLPSPINDLAVTWDRERACYVADWTGPRDAVLYFANSKDSVPGEHVSVKDLSTRMNRIEPLDSDDGVYRFTLPEATVTYICPTVTVGNTTVRGRECVVANLKPFRNLTKSVDARVCRLTMDWPADADNAYVLIKGRDQEGDLREWEQRTDWDEYKAKGCLEVPLKGSVRTSVTVCAEYLIDGKELKSIGVTTDVYSGTWNKVSYTLDTESVKGDRKKTRVMVRMSCPGETIIPRCVMVSCDGHIPLRKTDGTVIWESDDPIVLVDGSTLMSFVTPKDGVDLSSMRLFFADRADYDRFGLVHPIYRRK
;
A
#
# COMPACT_ATOMS: atom_id res chain seq x y z
N SER A 1 46.09 39.64 -47.68
CA SER A 1 45.16 38.69 -47.03
C SER A 1 43.71 39.06 -47.31
N GLU A 2 43.24 40.28 -47.04
CA GLU A 2 41.86 40.70 -47.41
C GLU A 2 41.51 40.51 -48.90
N SER A 3 42.33 41.03 -49.82
CA SER A 3 42.11 40.84 -51.26
C SER A 3 42.12 39.36 -51.67
N ARG A 4 42.83 38.50 -50.92
CA ARG A 4 42.88 37.05 -51.16
C ARG A 4 41.58 36.37 -50.74
N VAL A 5 41.04 36.73 -49.57
CA VAL A 5 39.69 36.30 -49.14
C VAL A 5 38.64 36.73 -50.18
N ARG A 6 38.66 38.00 -50.62
CA ARG A 6 37.71 38.51 -51.62
C ARG A 6 37.84 37.79 -52.98
N ASN A 7 39.05 37.51 -53.44
CA ASN A 7 39.26 36.77 -54.69
C ASN A 7 38.79 35.31 -54.57
N LEU A 8 39.02 34.65 -53.43
CA LEU A 8 38.55 33.29 -53.19
C LEU A 8 37.02 33.22 -53.12
N LEU A 9 36.36 34.22 -52.52
CA LEU A 9 34.91 34.34 -52.52
C LEU A 9 34.35 34.54 -53.93
N THR A 10 34.97 35.41 -54.72
CA THR A 10 34.59 35.66 -56.12
C THR A 10 34.75 34.38 -56.95
N GLY A 11 35.72 33.52 -56.64
CA GLY A 11 35.88 32.21 -57.26
C GLY A 11 34.97 31.09 -56.73
N GLY A 12 34.14 31.35 -55.71
CA GLY A 12 33.31 30.32 -55.08
C GLY A 12 34.08 29.32 -54.19
N HIS A 13 35.34 29.59 -53.84
CA HIS A 13 36.18 28.73 -53.00
C HIS A 13 35.95 28.99 -51.51
N THR A 14 34.77 28.62 -51.02
CA THR A 14 34.29 28.93 -49.65
C THR A 14 35.17 28.40 -48.54
N GLU A 15 35.69 27.18 -48.65
CA GLU A 15 36.57 26.57 -47.64
C GLU A 15 37.90 27.32 -47.53
N GLN A 16 38.50 27.64 -48.68
CA GLN A 16 39.76 28.38 -48.73
C GLN A 16 39.57 29.82 -48.25
N ALA A 17 38.46 30.47 -48.61
CA ALA A 17 38.12 31.81 -48.13
C ALA A 17 37.91 31.82 -46.60
N THR A 18 37.29 30.78 -46.04
CA THR A 18 37.09 30.63 -44.59
C THR A 18 38.41 30.39 -43.85
N ALA A 19 39.31 29.58 -44.41
CA ALA A 19 40.64 29.35 -43.85
C ALA A 19 41.48 30.63 -43.85
N GLU A 20 41.51 31.38 -44.96
CA GLU A 20 42.22 32.66 -45.06
C GLU A 20 41.61 33.74 -44.17
N LEU A 21 40.29 33.71 -43.93
CA LEU A 21 39.63 34.59 -42.97
C LEU A 21 40.09 34.27 -41.54
N ARG A 22 40.14 32.99 -41.15
CA ARG A 22 40.64 32.59 -39.82
C ARG A 22 42.09 33.01 -39.60
N GLU A 23 42.96 32.82 -40.60
CA GLU A 23 44.34 33.31 -40.51
C GLU A 23 44.43 34.84 -40.39
N LEU A 24 43.54 35.58 -41.07
CA LEU A 24 43.44 37.03 -40.96
C LEU A 24 43.00 37.46 -39.55
N GLU A 25 42.02 36.76 -38.96
CA GLU A 25 41.53 36.99 -37.60
C GLU A 25 42.62 36.75 -36.56
N ASP A 26 43.33 35.62 -36.65
CA ASP A 26 44.36 35.22 -35.69
C ASP A 26 45.55 36.20 -35.71
N LYS A 27 45.91 36.70 -36.89
CA LYS A 27 47.08 37.56 -37.09
C LYS A 27 46.78 39.04 -36.82
N TYR A 28 45.55 39.49 -37.05
CA TYR A 28 45.15 40.90 -36.94
C TYR A 28 43.77 41.06 -36.29
N PRO A 29 43.62 40.74 -35.00
CA PRO A 29 42.32 40.72 -34.32
C PRO A 29 41.65 42.09 -34.19
N SER A 30 42.41 43.19 -34.28
CA SER A 30 41.91 44.57 -34.22
C SER A 30 41.84 45.25 -35.59
N PHE A 31 41.79 44.48 -36.69
CA PHE A 31 41.67 45.04 -38.03
C PHE A 31 40.25 45.54 -38.29
N ASP A 32 40.06 46.86 -38.39
CA ASP A 32 38.75 47.52 -38.51
C ASP A 32 37.80 46.91 -39.59
N PRO A 33 38.27 46.50 -40.79
CA PRO A 33 37.39 45.88 -41.80
C PRO A 33 36.95 44.45 -41.49
N LEU A 34 37.53 43.78 -40.48
CA LEU A 34 37.33 42.35 -40.20
C LEU A 34 35.84 41.96 -39.97
N PRO A 35 35.02 42.74 -39.22
CA PRO A 35 33.59 42.43 -39.07
C PRO A 35 32.83 42.47 -40.39
N GLN A 36 33.16 43.41 -41.28
CA GLN A 36 32.49 43.53 -42.58
C GLN A 36 32.89 42.38 -43.51
N ILE A 37 34.17 41.99 -43.51
CA ILE A 37 34.65 40.84 -44.28
C ILE A 37 33.97 39.54 -43.81
N LYS A 38 33.77 39.36 -42.49
CA LYS A 38 33.02 38.21 -41.93
C LYS A 38 31.61 38.11 -42.49
N VAL A 39 30.87 39.22 -42.51
CA VAL A 39 29.50 39.27 -43.05
C VAL A 39 29.51 38.91 -44.52
N THR A 40 30.40 39.52 -45.32
CA THR A 40 30.51 39.22 -46.75
C THR A 40 30.87 37.76 -47.02
N VAL A 41 31.78 37.17 -46.24
CA VAL A 41 32.13 35.74 -46.35
C VAL A 41 30.91 34.87 -46.05
N HIS A 42 30.18 35.15 -44.97
CA HIS A 42 29.01 34.37 -44.58
C HIS A 42 27.87 34.45 -45.63
N GLU A 43 27.56 35.64 -46.13
CA GLU A 43 26.54 35.84 -47.17
C GLU A 43 26.89 35.11 -48.48
N ASN A 44 28.16 35.20 -48.92
CA ASN A 44 28.60 34.51 -50.13
C ASN A 44 28.59 32.99 -49.96
N ILE A 45 28.96 32.48 -48.77
CA ILE A 45 28.84 31.05 -48.44
C ILE A 45 27.37 30.60 -48.47
N GLY A 46 26.44 31.41 -47.95
CA GLY A 46 25.02 31.12 -48.03
C GLY A 46 24.54 31.02 -49.48
N ARG A 47 24.84 32.04 -50.30
CA ARG A 47 24.44 32.12 -51.72
C ARG A 47 24.97 30.95 -52.54
N ILE A 48 26.25 30.64 -52.42
CA ILE A 48 26.84 29.52 -53.17
C ILE A 48 26.30 28.18 -52.69
N ASN A 49 26.07 27.97 -51.38
CA ASN A 49 25.46 26.73 -50.90
C ASN A 49 24.03 26.56 -51.42
N THR A 50 23.22 27.62 -51.44
CA THR A 50 21.89 27.57 -52.07
C THR A 50 21.99 27.17 -53.54
N LEU A 51 22.88 27.82 -54.30
CA LEU A 51 23.10 27.49 -55.70
C LEU A 51 23.51 26.02 -55.90
N LEU A 52 24.47 25.53 -55.10
CA LEU A 52 24.95 24.15 -55.20
C LEU A 52 23.85 23.13 -54.88
N ASN A 53 23.02 23.44 -53.89
CA ASN A 53 21.87 22.61 -53.54
C ASN A 53 20.84 22.59 -54.68
N THR A 54 20.55 23.75 -55.30
CA THR A 54 19.66 23.82 -56.47
C THR A 54 20.23 23.03 -57.65
N VAL A 55 21.52 23.18 -57.97
CA VAL A 55 22.17 22.40 -59.05
C VAL A 55 22.09 20.90 -58.78
N MET A 56 22.26 20.48 -57.52
CA MET A 56 22.12 19.08 -57.14
C MET A 56 20.68 18.58 -57.29
N ASP A 57 19.70 19.35 -56.82
CA ASP A 57 18.28 19.02 -56.90
C ASP A 57 17.79 18.94 -58.35
N ASP A 58 18.13 19.94 -59.16
CA ASP A 58 17.84 19.98 -60.60
C ASP A 58 18.44 18.76 -61.32
N PHE A 59 19.65 18.35 -60.95
CA PHE A 59 20.28 17.18 -61.54
C PHE A 59 19.56 15.88 -61.16
N MET A 60 19.19 15.74 -59.88
CA MET A 60 18.45 14.57 -59.37
C MET A 60 17.05 14.46 -59.96
N THR A 61 16.42 15.58 -60.29
CA THR A 61 15.09 15.67 -60.91
C THR A 61 15.13 15.71 -62.44
N HIS A 62 16.34 15.65 -63.04
CA HIS A 62 16.59 15.79 -64.47
C HIS A 62 16.06 17.10 -65.08
N SER A 63 15.96 18.17 -64.30
CA SER A 63 15.62 19.53 -64.76
C SER A 63 16.84 20.21 -65.42
N TYR A 64 17.24 19.70 -66.60
CA TYR A 64 18.47 20.12 -67.27
C TYR A 64 18.42 21.54 -67.84
N PHE A 65 17.26 22.04 -68.26
CA PHE A 65 17.13 23.44 -68.70
C PHE A 65 17.30 24.40 -67.53
N HIS A 66 16.66 24.12 -66.39
CA HIS A 66 16.83 24.89 -65.17
C HIS A 66 18.27 24.82 -64.67
N LEU A 67 18.88 23.64 -64.57
CA LEU A 67 20.27 23.46 -64.15
C LEU A 67 21.23 24.30 -65.01
N LYS A 68 21.11 24.19 -66.34
CA LYS A 68 21.92 24.97 -67.29
C LYS A 68 21.83 26.46 -67.00
N ASN A 69 20.62 26.98 -66.81
CA ASN A 69 20.43 28.41 -66.55
C ASN A 69 20.94 28.80 -65.15
N THR A 70 20.66 28.00 -64.12
CA THR A 70 21.16 28.20 -62.75
C THR A 70 22.68 28.31 -62.71
N VAL A 71 23.40 27.44 -63.41
CA VAL A 71 24.87 27.51 -63.48
C VAL A 71 25.33 28.70 -64.31
N THR A 72 24.67 28.99 -65.44
CA THR A 72 25.02 30.15 -66.29
C THR A 72 24.86 31.47 -65.54
N ASP A 73 23.76 31.65 -64.83
CA ASP A 73 23.49 32.84 -64.01
C ASP A 73 24.43 32.87 -62.80
N GLY A 74 24.69 31.71 -62.19
CA GLY A 74 25.65 31.55 -61.10
C GLY A 74 27.06 32.01 -61.44
N MET A 75 27.50 31.81 -62.69
CA MET A 75 28.82 32.25 -63.15
C MET A 75 28.95 33.79 -63.20
N VAL A 76 27.85 34.54 -63.18
CA VAL A 76 27.88 36.02 -63.07
C VAL A 76 28.41 36.43 -61.70
N ASP A 77 27.96 35.76 -60.64
CA ASP A 77 28.39 36.01 -59.27
C ASP A 77 29.68 35.27 -58.92
N PHE A 78 29.91 34.10 -59.52
CA PHE A 78 31.04 33.21 -59.24
C PHE A 78 31.73 32.72 -60.53
N PRO A 79 32.62 33.51 -61.15
CA PRO A 79 33.19 33.19 -62.46
C PRO A 79 33.96 31.87 -62.57
N ASN A 80 34.49 31.36 -61.44
CA ASN A 80 35.26 30.12 -61.40
C ASN A 80 34.41 28.90 -60.98
N LEU A 81 33.07 29.01 -61.00
CA LEU A 81 32.17 27.94 -60.57
C LEU A 81 32.44 26.59 -61.28
N LEU A 82 32.84 26.62 -62.56
CA LEU A 82 33.16 25.42 -63.35
C LEU A 82 34.56 24.84 -63.08
N GLU A 83 35.41 25.47 -62.27
CA GLU A 83 36.65 24.82 -61.78
C GLU A 83 36.32 23.66 -60.83
N ARG A 84 35.13 23.69 -60.23
CA ARG A 84 34.59 22.58 -59.46
C ARG A 84 34.16 21.47 -60.41
N GLU A 85 34.89 20.36 -60.38
CA GLU A 85 34.68 19.21 -61.27
C GLU A 85 33.25 18.66 -61.19
N ASP A 86 32.68 18.60 -59.97
CA ASP A 86 31.34 18.11 -59.71
C ASP A 86 30.24 18.97 -60.38
N ILE A 87 30.44 20.29 -60.44
CA ILE A 87 29.50 21.21 -61.09
C ILE A 87 29.71 21.21 -62.60
N ARG A 88 30.97 21.20 -63.05
CA ARG A 88 31.32 21.17 -64.47
C ARG A 88 30.72 19.96 -65.17
N ILE A 89 30.87 18.76 -64.61
CA ILE A 89 30.33 17.52 -65.20
C ILE A 89 28.80 17.62 -65.35
N ARG A 90 28.09 18.03 -64.30
CA ARG A 90 26.61 18.15 -64.33
C ARG A 90 26.14 19.21 -65.33
N TYR A 91 26.84 20.34 -65.39
CA TYR A 91 26.53 21.41 -66.34
C TYR A 91 26.77 20.98 -67.79
N GLU A 92 27.91 20.35 -68.09
CA GLU A 92 28.22 19.82 -69.43
C GLU A 92 27.18 18.79 -69.88
N GLU A 93 26.76 17.91 -68.97
CA GLU A 93 25.69 16.93 -69.23
C GLU A 93 24.34 17.61 -69.50
N ALA A 94 23.92 18.55 -68.65
CA ALA A 94 22.67 19.28 -68.82
C ALA A 94 22.64 20.06 -70.14
N VAL A 95 23.75 20.71 -70.51
CA VAL A 95 23.90 21.40 -71.80
C VAL A 95 23.79 20.43 -72.97
N ALA A 96 24.43 19.26 -72.88
CA ALA A 96 24.36 18.24 -73.93
C ALA A 96 22.92 17.72 -74.11
N LYS A 97 22.24 17.37 -73.01
CA LYS A 97 20.86 16.90 -72.99
C LYS A 97 19.88 17.93 -73.51
N TYR A 98 20.01 19.19 -73.05
CA TYR A 98 19.20 20.30 -73.54
C TYR A 98 19.40 20.52 -75.05
N ASN A 99 20.64 20.58 -75.54
CA ASN A 99 20.91 20.83 -76.95
C ASN A 99 20.43 19.68 -77.86
N GLU A 100 20.48 18.44 -77.36
CA GLU A 100 19.94 17.30 -78.09
C GLU A 100 18.41 17.38 -78.16
N ALA A 101 17.74 17.66 -77.04
CA ALA A 101 16.29 17.88 -76.98
C ALA A 101 15.86 19.05 -77.88
N ASP A 102 16.59 20.16 -77.87
CA ASP A 102 16.32 21.35 -78.70
C ASP A 102 16.36 21.03 -80.20
N ARG A 103 17.36 20.26 -80.65
CA ARG A 103 17.42 19.77 -82.04
C ARG A 103 16.23 18.89 -82.41
N ILE A 104 15.72 18.10 -81.47
CA ILE A 104 14.53 17.28 -81.69
C ILE A 104 13.28 18.16 -81.75
N CYS A 105 13.14 19.15 -80.86
CA CYS A 105 12.05 20.13 -80.88
C CYS A 105 11.99 20.91 -82.21
N VAL A 106 13.15 21.33 -82.74
CA VAL A 106 13.24 21.99 -84.05
C VAL A 106 12.72 21.08 -85.18
N LYS A 107 13.11 19.79 -85.17
CA LYS A 107 12.59 18.82 -86.14
C LYS A 107 11.09 18.58 -85.98
N ALA A 108 10.62 18.50 -84.73
CA ALA A 108 9.21 18.30 -84.41
C ALA A 108 8.33 19.45 -84.92
N ALA A 109 8.83 20.68 -84.89
CA ALA A 109 8.11 21.85 -85.39
C ALA A 109 7.85 21.82 -86.91
N GLU A 110 8.66 21.09 -87.67
CA GLU A 110 8.53 20.94 -89.13
C GLU A 110 7.80 19.66 -89.55
N ALA A 111 7.52 18.74 -88.61
CA ALA A 111 6.94 17.45 -88.87
C ALA A 111 5.39 17.46 -88.88
N PRO A 112 4.74 16.50 -89.56
CA PRO A 112 3.29 16.28 -89.44
C PRO A 112 2.88 15.93 -88.01
N GLU A 113 1.66 16.28 -87.60
CA GLU A 113 1.18 16.24 -86.19
C GLU A 113 1.50 14.95 -85.42
N ALA A 114 1.26 13.77 -86.01
CA ALA A 114 1.53 12.50 -85.35
C ALA A 114 3.04 12.23 -85.12
N GLU A 115 3.88 12.63 -86.06
CA GLU A 115 5.35 12.49 -85.97
C GLU A 115 5.94 13.58 -85.06
N ALA A 116 5.42 14.81 -85.15
CA ALA A 116 5.78 15.91 -84.27
C ALA A 116 5.55 15.54 -82.80
N ARG A 117 4.42 14.90 -82.47
CA ARG A 117 4.10 14.45 -81.11
C ARG A 117 5.16 13.48 -80.58
N GLU A 118 5.52 12.47 -81.35
CA GLU A 118 6.55 11.49 -80.95
C GLU A 118 7.92 12.14 -80.76
N LEU A 119 8.28 13.11 -81.61
CA LEU A 119 9.52 13.87 -81.47
C LEU A 119 9.52 14.75 -80.20
N TYR A 120 8.43 15.43 -79.88
CA TYR A 120 8.34 16.19 -78.61
C TYR A 120 8.42 15.28 -77.39
N ILE A 121 7.87 14.06 -77.46
CA ILE A 121 8.03 13.03 -76.43
C ILE A 121 9.51 12.65 -76.27
N GLN A 122 10.21 12.37 -77.37
CA GLN A 122 11.63 12.05 -77.35
C GLN A 122 12.47 13.19 -76.77
N ALA A 123 12.16 14.45 -77.13
CA ALA A 123 12.81 15.62 -76.57
C ALA A 123 12.59 15.72 -75.05
N SER A 124 11.37 15.49 -74.57
CA SER A 124 11.05 15.55 -73.15
C SER A 124 11.67 14.38 -72.35
N CYS A 125 11.81 13.19 -72.93
CA CYS A 125 12.57 12.09 -72.33
C CYS A 125 14.07 12.43 -72.14
N LEU A 126 14.62 13.33 -72.96
CA LEU A 126 16.01 13.80 -72.82
C LEU A 126 16.13 15.00 -71.88
N CYS A 127 15.18 15.94 -71.95
CA CYS A 127 15.12 17.16 -71.15
C CYS A 127 13.66 17.42 -70.74
N PRO A 128 13.23 16.86 -69.58
CA PRO A 128 11.85 16.96 -69.11
C PRO A 128 11.31 18.39 -68.99
N ASP A 129 12.17 19.33 -68.63
CA ASP A 129 11.87 20.74 -68.45
C ASP A 129 12.11 21.61 -69.70
N HIS A 130 12.26 21.00 -70.89
CA HIS A 130 12.46 21.75 -72.13
C HIS A 130 11.21 22.60 -72.45
N PRO A 131 11.34 23.94 -72.61
CA PRO A 131 10.20 24.85 -72.70
C PRO A 131 9.30 24.56 -73.91
N ASP A 132 9.87 24.33 -75.09
CA ASP A 132 9.07 24.08 -76.30
C ASP A 132 8.37 22.72 -76.28
N ALA A 133 9.05 21.68 -75.78
CA ALA A 133 8.45 20.35 -75.63
C ALA A 133 7.29 20.40 -74.64
N LEU A 134 7.47 21.05 -73.47
CA LEU A 134 6.41 21.23 -72.48
C LEU A 134 5.24 22.06 -73.02
N ALA A 135 5.51 23.17 -73.73
CA ALA A 135 4.47 24.01 -74.30
C ALA A 135 3.62 23.24 -75.32
N LYS A 136 4.23 22.36 -76.11
CA LYS A 136 3.53 21.53 -77.10
C LYS A 136 2.84 20.32 -76.47
N LEU A 137 3.50 19.60 -75.57
CA LEU A 137 2.88 18.46 -74.89
C LEU A 137 1.72 18.89 -73.99
N SER A 138 1.74 20.11 -73.44
CA SER A 138 0.63 20.67 -72.67
C SER A 138 -0.67 20.82 -73.48
N THR A 139 -0.60 20.87 -74.81
CA THR A 139 -1.83 20.85 -75.65
C THR A 139 -2.38 19.44 -75.86
N TYR A 140 -1.65 18.41 -75.43
CA TYR A 140 -2.02 17.00 -75.49
C TYR A 140 -1.80 16.33 -74.12
N PRO A 141 -2.55 16.76 -73.08
CA PRO A 141 -2.39 16.23 -71.73
C PRO A 141 -2.64 14.71 -71.70
N PRO A 142 -2.03 13.98 -70.75
CA PRO A 142 -2.29 12.55 -70.60
C PRO A 142 -3.77 12.30 -70.27
N GLU A 143 -4.25 11.10 -70.60
CA GLU A 143 -5.57 10.64 -70.17
C GLU A 143 -5.60 10.52 -68.64
N GLY A 144 -6.69 10.97 -68.02
CA GLY A 144 -6.86 10.90 -66.57
C GLY A 144 -7.23 9.50 -66.08
N PRO A 145 -6.99 9.19 -64.80
CA PRO A 145 -7.51 7.97 -64.18
C PRO A 145 -9.04 8.07 -64.01
N ALA A 146 -9.68 6.93 -63.76
CA ALA A 146 -11.12 6.84 -63.56
C ALA A 146 -11.47 5.93 -62.37
N ASP A 147 -12.76 5.86 -62.01
CA ASP A 147 -13.32 4.87 -61.07
C ASP A 147 -12.53 4.77 -59.74
N ALA A 148 -12.25 5.92 -59.12
CA ALA A 148 -11.59 5.93 -57.82
C ALA A 148 -12.52 5.41 -56.72
N GLU A 149 -12.05 4.42 -55.98
CA GLU A 149 -12.72 3.82 -54.85
C GLU A 149 -11.87 3.97 -53.59
N ILE A 150 -12.55 4.12 -52.46
CA ILE A 150 -11.95 4.28 -51.15
C ILE A 150 -12.39 3.16 -50.22
N GLN A 151 -11.43 2.58 -49.51
CA GLN A 151 -11.68 1.64 -48.43
C GLN A 151 -10.91 2.14 -47.21
N SER A 152 -11.63 2.38 -46.12
CA SER A 152 -11.02 2.84 -44.87
C SER A 152 -10.89 1.67 -43.90
N ASP A 153 -9.69 1.48 -43.37
CA ASP A 153 -9.39 0.52 -42.31
C ASP A 153 -8.72 1.27 -41.14
N PRO A 154 -8.66 0.70 -39.92
CA PRO A 154 -8.05 1.39 -38.76
C PRO A 154 -6.58 1.82 -38.96
N ASP A 155 -5.86 1.14 -39.87
CA ASP A 155 -4.45 1.37 -40.17
C ASP A 155 -4.20 2.42 -41.26
N GLY A 156 -5.23 2.84 -42.00
CA GLY A 156 -5.07 3.77 -43.11
C GLY A 156 -6.24 3.80 -44.08
N ILE A 157 -6.16 4.72 -45.04
CA ILE A 157 -7.13 4.84 -46.14
C ILE A 157 -6.51 4.23 -47.40
N GLN A 158 -7.15 3.21 -47.96
CA GLN A 158 -6.78 2.58 -49.22
C GLN A 158 -7.55 3.22 -50.37
N ILE A 159 -6.82 3.66 -51.38
CA ILE A 159 -7.36 4.27 -52.59
C ILE A 159 -7.00 3.38 -53.76
N ARG A 160 -7.98 3.05 -54.60
CA ARG A 160 -7.78 2.32 -55.86
C ARG A 160 -8.44 3.09 -56.99
N TYR A 161 -7.85 3.08 -58.17
CA TYR A 161 -8.42 3.73 -59.34
C TYR A 161 -8.05 2.97 -60.61
N ALA A 162 -8.87 3.13 -61.64
CA ALA A 162 -8.57 2.63 -62.98
C ALA A 162 -7.51 3.51 -63.65
N VAL A 163 -6.48 2.88 -64.19
CA VAL A 163 -5.40 3.55 -64.93
C VAL A 163 -5.64 3.48 -66.43
N PRO A 164 -5.28 4.53 -67.20
CA PRO A 164 -5.35 4.53 -68.66
C PRO A 164 -4.58 3.38 -69.33
N GLU A 165 -5.02 2.98 -70.53
CA GLU A 165 -4.45 1.84 -71.27
C GLU A 165 -2.98 2.10 -71.68
N ASP A 166 -2.66 3.29 -72.20
CA ASP A 166 -1.28 3.70 -72.48
C ASP A 166 -0.65 4.33 -71.24
N ARG A 167 0.11 3.52 -70.49
CA ARG A 167 0.76 3.92 -69.21
C ARG A 167 2.26 4.20 -69.30
N ARG A 168 2.84 4.24 -70.50
CA ARG A 168 4.30 4.40 -70.66
C ARG A 168 4.74 5.78 -70.15
N GLY A 169 5.64 5.78 -69.17
CA GLY A 169 6.19 7.00 -68.57
C GLY A 169 5.18 7.84 -67.81
N MET A 170 4.07 7.23 -67.37
CA MET A 170 3.01 7.91 -66.63
C MET A 170 3.09 7.59 -65.14
N THR A 171 2.97 8.62 -64.32
CA THR A 171 2.80 8.55 -62.87
C THR A 171 1.42 9.08 -62.50
N PHE A 172 1.03 8.94 -61.24
CA PHE A 172 -0.26 9.37 -60.70
C PHE A 172 -0.01 10.24 -59.47
N CYS A 173 -0.42 11.50 -59.56
CA CYS A 173 -0.34 12.48 -58.48
C CYS A 173 -1.62 12.44 -57.65
N ILE A 174 -1.47 12.09 -56.38
CA ILE A 174 -2.57 11.99 -55.41
C ILE A 174 -2.56 13.25 -54.56
N TYR A 175 -3.68 13.95 -54.52
CA TYR A 175 -3.90 15.12 -53.70
C TYR A 175 -4.93 14.80 -52.63
N ARG A 176 -4.79 15.40 -51.45
CA ARG A 176 -5.68 15.18 -50.31
C ARG A 176 -6.08 16.52 -49.70
N ASN A 177 -7.34 16.65 -49.31
CA ASN A 177 -7.81 17.74 -48.46
C ASN A 177 -8.82 17.21 -47.43
N SER A 178 -8.96 17.91 -46.30
CA SER A 178 -9.93 17.57 -45.26
C SER A 178 -11.27 18.29 -45.49
N GLY A 179 -12.38 17.61 -45.22
CA GLY A 179 -13.75 18.13 -45.31
C GLY A 179 -14.29 18.40 -46.72
N SER A 180 -13.42 18.43 -47.74
CA SER A 180 -13.82 18.63 -49.14
C SER A 180 -12.75 18.13 -50.11
N ALA A 181 -13.14 17.91 -51.37
CA ALA A 181 -12.19 17.55 -52.42
C ALA A 181 -11.12 18.64 -52.63
N PRO A 182 -9.84 18.27 -52.83
CA PRO A 182 -8.76 19.24 -53.00
C PRO A 182 -8.97 20.12 -54.25
N GLU A 183 -8.66 21.41 -54.12
CA GLU A 183 -8.45 22.29 -55.26
C GLU A 183 -6.98 22.13 -55.71
N VAL A 184 -6.77 21.81 -56.99
CA VAL A 184 -5.43 21.51 -57.52
C VAL A 184 -5.09 22.52 -58.59
N ASP A 185 -3.95 23.17 -58.41
CA ASP A 185 -3.32 24.09 -59.36
C ASP A 185 -1.86 23.66 -59.63
N PRO A 186 -1.16 24.29 -60.60
CA PRO A 186 0.23 23.91 -60.93
C PRO A 186 1.24 24.03 -59.79
N SER A 187 0.92 24.74 -58.71
CA SER A 187 1.78 24.90 -57.53
C SER A 187 1.43 23.93 -56.39
N THR A 188 0.33 23.19 -56.53
CA THR A 188 -0.14 22.26 -55.51
C THR A 188 0.80 21.07 -55.45
N VAL A 189 1.32 20.79 -54.26
CA VAL A 189 2.21 19.64 -54.03
C VAL A 189 1.35 18.41 -53.76
N PRO A 190 1.52 17.30 -54.51
CA PRO A 190 0.78 16.08 -54.25
C PRO A 190 1.20 15.45 -52.92
N LEU A 191 0.26 14.78 -52.27
CA LEU A 191 0.53 13.90 -51.13
C LEU A 191 1.50 12.77 -51.53
N ALA A 192 1.33 12.23 -52.74
CA ALA A 192 2.20 11.22 -53.31
C ALA A 192 2.17 11.24 -54.85
N GLU A 193 3.27 10.84 -55.47
CA GLU A 193 3.36 10.55 -56.90
C GLU A 193 3.85 9.10 -57.08
N ILE A 194 3.04 8.25 -57.73
CA ILE A 194 3.31 6.80 -57.85
C ILE A 194 3.08 6.29 -59.27
N GLU A 195 3.65 5.13 -59.62
CA GLU A 195 3.41 4.47 -60.93
C GLU A 195 2.25 3.46 -60.90
N GLY A 196 1.77 3.13 -59.70
CA GLY A 196 0.75 2.11 -59.46
C GLY A 196 -0.69 2.62 -59.59
N TRP A 197 -1.65 1.72 -59.40
CA TRP A 197 -3.09 1.97 -59.45
C TRP A 197 -3.76 1.97 -58.06
N ASN A 198 -2.96 1.82 -57.00
CA ASN A 198 -3.41 1.81 -55.61
C ASN A 198 -2.43 2.60 -54.73
N TYR A 199 -2.98 3.26 -53.72
CA TYR A 199 -2.23 4.05 -52.75
C TYR A 199 -2.81 3.86 -51.35
N ALA A 200 -1.93 3.74 -50.37
CA ALA A 200 -2.27 3.61 -48.96
C ALA A 200 -1.88 4.91 -48.22
N ASP A 201 -2.87 5.72 -47.84
CA ASP A 201 -2.64 6.87 -46.97
C ASP A 201 -2.59 6.41 -45.50
N GLN A 202 -1.37 6.24 -44.99
CA GLN A 202 -1.10 5.91 -43.59
C GLN A 202 -0.97 7.15 -42.70
N THR A 203 -1.08 8.34 -43.28
CA THR A 203 -0.88 9.63 -42.59
C THR A 203 -2.20 10.32 -42.24
N ALA A 204 -3.34 9.73 -42.62
CA ALA A 204 -4.65 10.23 -42.28
C ALA A 204 -4.91 10.17 -40.77
N GLU A 205 -5.42 11.27 -40.24
CA GLU A 205 -5.76 11.41 -38.82
C GLU A 205 -7.13 10.76 -38.53
N PRO A 206 -7.28 10.04 -37.38
CA PRO A 206 -8.58 9.48 -37.00
C PRO A 206 -9.62 10.58 -36.74
N GLY A 207 -10.87 10.32 -37.11
CA GLY A 207 -11.99 11.25 -36.93
C GLY A 207 -12.01 12.42 -37.93
N VAL A 208 -11.17 12.41 -38.96
CA VAL A 208 -11.16 13.44 -40.01
C VAL A 208 -11.60 12.83 -41.34
N GLU A 209 -12.58 13.46 -42.00
CA GLU A 209 -12.99 13.08 -43.35
C GLU A 209 -12.02 13.64 -44.39
N TYR A 210 -11.38 12.75 -45.15
CA TYR A 210 -10.47 13.10 -46.22
C TYR A 210 -11.05 12.79 -47.60
N TYR A 211 -10.82 13.71 -48.53
CA TYR A 211 -11.18 13.55 -49.93
C TYR A 211 -9.92 13.62 -50.78
N TYR A 212 -9.94 12.91 -51.90
CA TYR A 212 -8.77 12.74 -52.75
C TYR A 212 -9.08 13.02 -54.21
N LYS A 213 -8.12 13.63 -54.90
CA LYS A 213 -8.10 13.71 -56.37
C LYS A 213 -6.82 13.07 -56.90
N ILE A 214 -6.96 12.30 -57.96
CA ILE A 214 -5.86 11.58 -58.60
C ILE A 214 -5.78 12.06 -60.05
N TYR A 215 -4.62 12.59 -60.41
CA TYR A 215 -4.31 13.01 -61.78
C TYR A 215 -3.24 12.10 -62.36
N SER A 216 -3.36 11.80 -63.66
CA SER A 216 -2.23 11.23 -64.39
C SER A 216 -1.21 12.33 -64.63
N LYS A 217 0.07 12.02 -64.53
CA LYS A 217 1.16 12.93 -64.85
C LYS A 217 2.08 12.27 -65.87
N ARG A 218 2.42 13.01 -66.90
CA ARG A 218 3.37 12.58 -67.92
C ARG A 218 4.25 13.76 -68.31
N TRP A 219 5.56 13.60 -68.15
CA TRP A 219 6.53 14.66 -68.46
C TRP A 219 6.25 15.99 -67.75
N GLY A 220 5.82 15.95 -66.48
CA GLY A 220 5.49 17.16 -65.72
C GLY A 220 4.10 17.74 -66.00
N ILE A 221 3.35 17.19 -66.96
CA ILE A 221 2.02 17.67 -67.35
C ILE A 221 0.95 16.78 -66.72
N LEU A 222 0.00 17.40 -66.01
CA LEU A 222 -1.16 16.71 -65.44
C LEU A 222 -2.24 16.48 -66.50
N SER A 223 -3.05 15.43 -66.31
CA SER A 223 -4.29 15.22 -67.06
C SER A 223 -5.29 16.34 -66.79
N GLN A 224 -6.19 16.57 -67.75
CA GLN A 224 -7.32 17.48 -67.53
C GLN A 224 -8.40 16.83 -66.65
N GLU A 225 -8.68 15.55 -66.92
CA GLU A 225 -9.58 14.73 -66.14
C GLU A 225 -8.85 14.12 -64.94
N TYR A 226 -9.60 13.84 -63.88
CA TYR A 226 -9.10 13.24 -62.65
C TYR A 226 -10.11 12.24 -62.11
N ALA A 227 -9.61 11.30 -61.32
CA ALA A 227 -10.47 10.48 -60.48
C ALA A 227 -10.61 11.15 -59.11
N GLU A 228 -11.81 11.13 -58.54
CA GLU A 228 -12.10 11.69 -57.22
C GLU A 228 -12.79 10.65 -56.35
N CYS A 229 -12.41 10.56 -55.08
CA CYS A 229 -13.06 9.69 -54.12
C CYS A 229 -13.05 10.30 -52.71
N GLY A 230 -14.02 9.90 -51.89
CA GLY A 230 -14.16 10.33 -50.50
C GLY A 230 -15.63 10.37 -50.06
N PRO A 231 -15.89 10.60 -48.76
CA PRO A 231 -14.89 10.73 -47.71
C PRO A 231 -14.27 9.37 -47.33
N GLY A 232 -12.97 9.35 -47.08
CA GLY A 232 -12.30 8.31 -46.32
C GLY A 232 -12.19 8.74 -44.86
N LEU A 233 -12.49 7.82 -43.94
CA LEU A 233 -12.57 8.11 -42.51
C LEU A 233 -11.96 6.95 -41.71
N ILE A 234 -10.96 7.27 -40.88
CA ILE A 234 -10.37 6.31 -39.95
C ILE A 234 -11.00 6.51 -38.58
N MET A 235 -11.50 5.43 -37.99
CA MET A 235 -11.90 5.40 -36.58
C MET A 235 -11.03 4.39 -35.86
N ARG A 236 -10.26 4.87 -34.88
CA ARG A 236 -9.43 4.00 -34.04
C ARG A 236 -10.17 3.56 -32.81
N GLU A 237 -9.81 2.38 -32.34
CA GLU A 237 -10.25 1.83 -31.07
C GLU A 237 -9.46 2.40 -29.89
N VAL A 238 -9.97 2.20 -28.68
CA VAL A 238 -9.21 2.46 -27.46
C VAL A 238 -7.99 1.55 -27.37
N THR A 239 -6.93 2.02 -26.73
CA THR A 239 -5.69 1.24 -26.54
C THR A 239 -5.30 1.17 -25.07
N ASN A 240 -4.34 0.30 -24.73
CA ASN A 240 -3.81 0.12 -23.38
C ASN A 240 -4.90 -0.15 -22.32
N VAL A 241 -5.92 -0.92 -22.69
CA VAL A 241 -6.97 -1.29 -21.74
C VAL A 241 -6.40 -2.26 -20.71
N THR A 242 -6.51 -1.91 -19.43
CA THR A 242 -6.23 -2.83 -18.33
C THR A 242 -7.40 -2.84 -17.36
N ILE A 243 -7.78 -4.05 -16.93
CA ILE A 243 -8.88 -4.28 -15.99
C ILE A 243 -8.30 -5.04 -14.80
N THR A 244 -8.34 -4.43 -13.64
CA THR A 244 -7.76 -4.98 -12.40
C THR A 244 -8.80 -5.02 -11.29
N PRO A 245 -8.79 -6.03 -10.41
CA PRO A 245 -9.62 -6.05 -9.20
C PRO A 245 -9.48 -4.77 -8.37
N SER A 246 -10.61 -4.25 -7.90
CA SER A 246 -10.71 -3.21 -6.85
C SER A 246 -11.43 -3.78 -5.62
N ASP A 247 -11.59 -2.97 -4.57
CA ASP A 247 -12.17 -3.40 -3.28
C ASP A 247 -13.61 -3.94 -3.41
N ASP A 248 -14.42 -3.37 -4.30
CA ASP A 248 -15.85 -3.70 -4.50
C ASP A 248 -16.19 -3.92 -5.99
N GLY A 249 -15.19 -4.24 -6.82
CA GLY A 249 -15.42 -4.50 -8.24
C GLY A 249 -14.17 -4.49 -9.11
N LEU A 250 -14.21 -3.71 -10.19
CA LEU A 250 -13.14 -3.64 -11.17
C LEU A 250 -12.73 -2.19 -11.45
N LYS A 251 -11.42 -1.98 -11.51
CA LYS A 251 -10.81 -0.75 -12.01
C LYS A 251 -10.39 -0.97 -13.46
N LEU A 252 -10.95 -0.14 -14.35
CA LEU A 252 -10.64 -0.12 -15.77
C LEU A 252 -9.78 1.10 -16.06
N THR A 253 -8.72 0.92 -16.83
CA THR A 253 -7.92 2.03 -17.36
C THR A 253 -7.73 1.84 -18.87
N TYR A 254 -7.71 2.93 -19.62
CA TYR A 254 -7.59 2.92 -21.08
C TYR A 254 -7.01 4.24 -21.58
N VAL A 255 -6.58 4.26 -22.84
CA VAL A 255 -6.16 5.46 -23.57
C VAL A 255 -7.13 5.68 -24.72
N ALA A 256 -7.82 6.83 -24.69
CA ALA A 256 -8.68 7.28 -25.77
C ALA A 256 -7.85 7.57 -27.04
N PRO A 257 -8.33 7.16 -28.23
CA PRO A 257 -7.64 7.48 -29.48
C PRO A 257 -7.71 8.99 -29.77
N ALA A 258 -6.72 9.49 -30.50
CA ALA A 258 -6.70 10.89 -30.93
C ALA A 258 -7.94 11.21 -31.79
N GLY A 259 -8.54 12.38 -31.59
CA GLY A 259 -9.75 12.81 -32.31
C GLY A 259 -11.07 12.29 -31.74
N ALA A 260 -11.06 11.31 -30.83
CA ALA A 260 -12.28 10.86 -30.18
C ALA A 260 -12.85 11.94 -29.24
N SER A 261 -14.16 12.14 -29.31
CA SER A 261 -14.92 13.06 -28.46
C SER A 261 -15.25 12.44 -27.10
N ARG A 262 -15.47 11.12 -27.06
CA ARG A 262 -15.86 10.36 -25.88
C ARG A 262 -15.50 8.88 -26.03
N VAL A 263 -15.31 8.18 -24.91
CA VAL A 263 -15.30 6.70 -24.89
C VAL A 263 -16.54 6.24 -24.16
N ARG A 264 -17.25 5.25 -24.72
CA ARG A 264 -18.39 4.62 -24.05
C ARG A 264 -18.04 3.19 -23.69
N ILE A 265 -18.44 2.81 -22.49
CA ILE A 265 -18.12 1.51 -21.90
C ILE A 265 -19.43 0.83 -21.53
N TRP A 266 -19.65 -0.35 -22.08
CA TRP A 266 -20.80 -1.19 -21.73
C TRP A 266 -20.33 -2.43 -21.00
N ARG A 267 -20.98 -2.72 -19.88
CA ARG A 267 -20.76 -3.92 -19.06
C ARG A 267 -21.80 -4.97 -19.37
N LYS A 268 -21.37 -6.24 -19.38
CA LYS A 268 -22.25 -7.40 -19.46
C LYS A 268 -21.87 -8.50 -18.48
N GLU A 269 -22.90 -9.15 -17.92
CA GLU A 269 -22.78 -10.25 -16.96
C GLU A 269 -22.81 -11.62 -17.65
N SER A 270 -21.74 -12.38 -17.53
CA SER A 270 -21.58 -13.79 -17.91
C SER A 270 -21.76 -14.21 -19.40
N GLY A 271 -20.77 -14.96 -19.89
CA GLY A 271 -20.94 -16.00 -20.92
C GLY A 271 -20.87 -15.62 -22.41
N SER A 272 -20.87 -14.34 -22.78
CA SER A 272 -20.67 -13.92 -24.18
C SER A 272 -19.97 -12.57 -24.24
N ALA A 273 -19.22 -12.33 -25.32
CA ALA A 273 -18.63 -11.04 -25.62
C ALA A 273 -19.68 -9.91 -25.48
N ALA A 274 -19.27 -8.79 -24.91
CA ALA A 274 -20.06 -7.56 -24.97
C ALA A 274 -20.23 -7.17 -26.46
N GLY A 275 -21.47 -6.91 -26.90
CA GLY A 275 -21.89 -6.62 -28.28
C GLY A 275 -23.28 -7.18 -28.65
N GLU A 276 -23.77 -8.21 -27.95
CA GLU A 276 -25.08 -8.85 -28.20
C GLU A 276 -25.94 -8.93 -26.92
N GLY A 277 -27.03 -8.17 -26.77
CA GLY A 277 -28.01 -8.34 -25.67
C GLY A 277 -28.21 -7.11 -24.76
N GLU A 278 -28.75 -7.31 -23.55
CA GLU A 278 -28.98 -6.25 -22.56
C GLU A 278 -27.65 -5.87 -21.87
N GLU A 279 -27.13 -4.69 -22.19
CA GLU A 279 -25.89 -4.14 -21.64
C GLU A 279 -26.17 -2.92 -20.77
N ALA A 280 -25.39 -2.76 -19.70
CA ALA A 280 -25.42 -1.55 -18.88
C ALA A 280 -24.28 -0.62 -19.29
N GLU A 281 -24.60 0.59 -19.77
CA GLU A 281 -23.58 1.62 -19.97
C GLU A 281 -23.06 2.13 -18.62
N ILE A 282 -21.74 2.16 -18.47
CA ILE A 282 -21.07 2.72 -17.30
C ILE A 282 -20.91 4.21 -17.53
N ILE A 283 -21.46 5.02 -16.63
CA ILE A 283 -21.32 6.47 -16.69
C ILE A 283 -19.98 6.88 -16.06
N HIS A 284 -19.13 7.56 -16.82
CA HIS A 284 -17.83 8.06 -16.37
C HIS A 284 -17.51 9.43 -17.00
N ASN A 285 -16.38 10.02 -16.60
CA ASN A 285 -15.95 11.37 -16.97
C ASN A 285 -14.85 11.40 -18.04
N ASP A 286 -14.74 10.35 -18.85
CA ASP A 286 -13.71 10.20 -19.90
C ASP A 286 -12.24 10.42 -19.46
N SER A 287 -11.93 10.23 -18.16
CA SER A 287 -10.58 10.47 -17.62
C SER A 287 -9.54 9.38 -17.97
N GLY A 288 -9.92 8.36 -18.73
CA GLY A 288 -9.09 7.17 -18.99
C GLY A 288 -9.00 6.19 -17.81
N THR A 289 -9.69 6.46 -16.69
CA THR A 289 -9.83 5.54 -15.56
C THR A 289 -11.28 5.51 -15.08
N VAL A 290 -11.81 4.31 -14.87
CA VAL A 290 -13.19 4.07 -14.42
C VAL A 290 -13.17 3.03 -13.31
N ILE A 291 -13.98 3.26 -12.27
CA ILE A 291 -14.22 2.29 -11.21
C ILE A 291 -15.64 1.79 -11.39
N ASP A 292 -15.78 0.48 -11.56
CA ASP A 292 -17.03 -0.23 -11.67
C ASP A 292 -17.24 -1.05 -10.38
N ASP A 293 -17.96 -0.45 -9.43
CA ASP A 293 -18.22 -0.99 -8.09
C ASP A 293 -19.57 -1.74 -8.02
N GLY A 294 -19.82 -2.41 -6.89
CA GLY A 294 -21.03 -3.18 -6.64
C GLY A 294 -21.13 -4.48 -7.46
N LEU A 295 -19.98 -5.05 -7.82
CA LEU A 295 -19.89 -6.29 -8.59
C LEU A 295 -19.84 -7.53 -7.68
N GLU A 296 -20.32 -8.66 -8.16
CA GLU A 296 -20.26 -9.92 -7.43
C GLU A 296 -18.80 -10.44 -7.37
N GLU A 297 -18.37 -10.90 -6.20
CA GLU A 297 -17.04 -11.48 -5.98
C GLU A 297 -16.82 -12.76 -6.80
N GLY A 298 -15.62 -12.94 -7.34
CA GLY A 298 -15.25 -14.11 -8.16
C GLY A 298 -15.95 -14.22 -9.51
N THR A 299 -16.59 -13.15 -9.99
CA THR A 299 -17.33 -13.13 -11.26
C THR A 299 -16.52 -12.43 -12.35
N THR A 300 -16.53 -13.01 -13.56
CA THR A 300 -15.93 -12.41 -14.75
C THR A 300 -16.93 -11.51 -15.46
N TYR A 301 -16.57 -10.25 -15.63
CA TYR A 301 -17.33 -9.25 -16.37
C TYR A 301 -16.66 -8.93 -17.71
N TYR A 302 -17.47 -8.66 -18.73
CA TYR A 302 -17.01 -8.27 -20.06
C TYR A 302 -17.38 -6.82 -20.34
N TYR A 303 -16.46 -6.10 -20.97
CA TYR A 303 -16.57 -4.66 -21.23
C TYR A 303 -16.31 -4.38 -22.70
N LEU A 304 -17.29 -3.75 -23.37
CA LEU A 304 -17.13 -3.21 -24.71
C LEU A 304 -16.77 -1.73 -24.61
N PHE A 305 -15.63 -1.36 -25.16
CA PHE A 305 -15.18 0.02 -25.30
C PHE A 305 -15.42 0.49 -26.72
N VAL A 306 -16.16 1.57 -26.91
CA VAL A 306 -16.37 2.21 -28.23
C VAL A 306 -15.90 3.65 -28.15
N ALA A 307 -15.07 4.07 -29.10
CA ALA A 307 -14.71 5.47 -29.25
C ALA A 307 -15.77 6.17 -30.12
N GLU A 308 -16.30 7.29 -29.62
CA GLU A 308 -17.16 8.20 -30.36
C GLU A 308 -16.32 9.35 -30.93
N TYR A 309 -16.63 9.75 -32.16
CA TYR A 309 -16.00 10.86 -32.88
C TYR A 309 -17.07 11.85 -33.31
N ASP A 310 -16.83 13.15 -33.13
CA ASP A 310 -17.71 14.21 -33.61
C ASP A 310 -17.18 14.76 -34.93
N ILE A 311 -17.91 14.52 -36.01
CA ILE A 311 -17.53 14.87 -37.38
C ILE A 311 -18.63 15.75 -37.95
N ASP A 312 -18.38 17.07 -38.00
CA ASP A 312 -19.33 18.07 -38.45
C ASP A 312 -20.72 17.96 -37.77
N GLY A 313 -20.73 17.66 -36.47
CA GLY A 313 -21.95 17.51 -35.67
C GLY A 313 -22.61 16.13 -35.78
N ARG A 314 -22.02 15.20 -36.54
CA ARG A 314 -22.43 13.80 -36.60
C ARG A 314 -21.57 12.98 -35.64
N GLN A 315 -22.21 12.13 -34.85
CA GLN A 315 -21.52 11.19 -33.96
C GLN A 315 -21.28 9.87 -34.69
N GLU A 316 -20.03 9.59 -35.01
CA GLU A 316 -19.58 8.32 -35.59
C GLU A 316 -18.89 7.45 -34.52
N ARG A 317 -18.87 6.13 -34.73
CA ARG A 317 -18.40 5.17 -33.74
C ARG A 317 -17.41 4.18 -34.33
N SER A 318 -16.37 3.89 -33.57
CA SER A 318 -15.50 2.74 -33.82
C SER A 318 -16.28 1.42 -33.72
N TYR A 319 -15.70 0.31 -34.19
CA TYR A 319 -16.34 -1.00 -34.09
C TYR A 319 -16.44 -1.49 -32.65
N GLY A 320 -15.52 -1.02 -31.82
CA GLY A 320 -15.43 -1.35 -30.40
C GLY A 320 -14.46 -2.49 -30.12
N SER A 321 -13.90 -2.50 -28.91
CA SER A 321 -12.98 -3.53 -28.43
C SER A 321 -13.46 -4.13 -27.11
N ILE A 322 -13.39 -5.45 -27.00
CA ILE A 322 -13.92 -6.19 -25.85
C ILE A 322 -12.78 -6.66 -24.97
N TYR A 323 -12.91 -6.41 -23.67
CA TYR A 323 -11.98 -6.84 -22.63
C TYR A 323 -12.76 -7.49 -21.48
N SER A 324 -12.08 -8.26 -20.64
CA SER A 324 -12.70 -8.84 -19.45
C SER A 324 -11.79 -8.74 -18.23
N GLY A 325 -12.42 -8.77 -17.06
CA GLY A 325 -11.77 -8.83 -15.76
C GLY A 325 -12.58 -9.70 -14.81
N MET A 326 -11.90 -10.29 -13.83
CA MET A 326 -12.52 -11.08 -12.77
C MET A 326 -12.37 -10.32 -11.45
N THR A 327 -13.47 -10.14 -10.73
CA THR A 327 -13.44 -9.54 -9.38
C THR A 327 -12.63 -10.42 -8.42
N ALA A 328 -12.05 -9.81 -7.40
CA ALA A 328 -11.32 -10.58 -6.39
C ALA A 328 -12.27 -11.53 -5.64
N VAL A 329 -11.76 -12.71 -5.30
CA VAL A 329 -12.42 -13.60 -4.32
C VAL A 329 -11.81 -13.28 -2.96
N LEU A 330 -12.56 -12.60 -2.11
CA LEU A 330 -12.08 -12.27 -0.78
C LEU A 330 -12.20 -13.50 0.14
N PRO A 331 -11.20 -13.77 0.99
CA PRO A 331 -11.22 -14.92 1.89
C PRO A 331 -12.21 -14.68 3.04
N SER A 332 -12.83 -15.75 3.53
CA SER A 332 -13.69 -15.67 4.71
C SER A 332 -12.92 -15.16 5.94
N PRO A 333 -13.54 -14.32 6.79
CA PRO A 333 -12.90 -13.82 8.00
C PRO A 333 -12.58 -14.95 8.99
N ILE A 334 -11.41 -14.88 9.62
CA ILE A 334 -10.99 -15.80 10.68
C ILE A 334 -11.77 -15.47 11.96
N ASN A 335 -12.60 -16.39 12.43
CA ASN A 335 -13.52 -16.13 13.56
C ASN A 335 -13.19 -16.89 14.85
N ASP A 336 -12.20 -17.78 14.80
CA ASP A 336 -11.85 -18.75 15.84
C ASP A 336 -10.42 -18.58 16.38
N LEU A 337 -9.85 -17.37 16.26
CA LEU A 337 -8.52 -17.07 16.81
C LEU A 337 -8.46 -17.32 18.33
N ALA A 338 -7.58 -18.24 18.73
CA ALA A 338 -7.25 -18.52 20.11
C ALA A 338 -5.81 -18.11 20.42
N VAL A 339 -5.60 -17.44 21.56
CA VAL A 339 -4.27 -17.03 22.02
C VAL A 339 -4.01 -17.57 23.42
N THR A 340 -2.87 -18.23 23.60
CA THR A 340 -2.44 -18.82 24.88
C THR A 340 -1.04 -18.32 25.27
N TRP A 341 -0.73 -18.34 26.56
CA TRP A 341 0.60 -17.97 27.07
C TRP A 341 1.45 -19.23 27.32
N ASP A 342 2.59 -19.31 26.63
CA ASP A 342 3.62 -20.32 26.86
C ASP A 342 4.57 -19.84 27.97
N ARG A 343 4.47 -20.50 29.14
CA ARG A 343 5.28 -20.15 30.31
C ARG A 343 6.76 -20.52 30.18
N GLU A 344 7.09 -21.55 29.41
CA GLU A 344 8.48 -22.02 29.29
C GLU A 344 9.28 -21.08 28.39
N ARG A 345 8.65 -20.61 27.30
CA ARG A 345 9.27 -19.72 26.31
C ARG A 345 9.02 -18.23 26.57
N ALA A 346 8.13 -17.92 27.51
CA ALA A 346 7.70 -16.55 27.82
C ALA A 346 7.19 -15.80 26.57
N CYS A 347 6.32 -16.45 25.79
CA CYS A 347 5.70 -15.87 24.60
C CYS A 347 4.22 -16.28 24.46
N TYR A 348 3.49 -15.56 23.62
CA TYR A 348 2.14 -15.93 23.21
C TYR A 348 2.16 -16.89 22.03
N VAL A 349 1.17 -17.77 21.97
CA VAL A 349 0.94 -18.73 20.89
C VAL A 349 -0.48 -18.53 20.37
N ALA A 350 -0.60 -18.25 19.07
CA ALA A 350 -1.88 -18.12 18.37
C ALA A 350 -2.19 -19.36 17.51
N ASP A 351 -3.47 -19.71 17.46
CA ASP A 351 -4.04 -20.81 16.67
C ASP A 351 -5.39 -20.40 16.08
N TRP A 352 -5.70 -20.83 14.84
CA TRP A 352 -6.95 -20.53 14.14
C TRP A 352 -7.19 -21.49 12.95
N THR A 353 -8.42 -21.52 12.44
CA THR A 353 -8.77 -22.20 11.18
C THR A 353 -8.77 -21.21 10.02
N GLY A 354 -8.18 -21.59 8.89
CA GLY A 354 -8.20 -20.79 7.66
C GLY A 354 -6.81 -20.57 7.04
N PRO A 355 -6.62 -19.46 6.31
CA PRO A 355 -5.35 -19.15 5.63
C PRO A 355 -4.19 -19.04 6.63
N ARG A 356 -3.07 -19.70 6.29
CA ARG A 356 -1.86 -19.74 7.14
C ARG A 356 -0.99 -18.50 6.99
N ASP A 357 -1.17 -17.75 5.92
CA ASP A 357 -0.57 -16.45 5.63
C ASP A 357 -1.28 -15.28 6.31
N ALA A 358 -2.26 -15.57 7.19
CA ALA A 358 -2.91 -14.54 7.98
C ALA A 358 -1.91 -13.75 8.84
N VAL A 359 -2.12 -12.45 8.93
CA VAL A 359 -1.29 -11.53 9.71
C VAL A 359 -2.07 -11.08 10.94
N LEU A 360 -1.42 -11.10 12.10
CA LEU A 360 -2.03 -10.60 13.33
C LEU A 360 -1.66 -9.13 13.54
N TYR A 361 -2.65 -8.33 13.95
CA TYR A 361 -2.48 -6.94 14.38
C TYR A 361 -2.95 -6.79 15.81
N PHE A 362 -2.42 -5.81 16.54
CA PHE A 362 -2.86 -5.51 17.90
C PHE A 362 -3.16 -4.03 18.14
N ALA A 363 -4.11 -3.78 19.05
CA ALA A 363 -4.44 -2.46 19.58
C ALA A 363 -4.82 -2.56 21.06
N ASN A 364 -4.77 -1.43 21.78
CA ASN A 364 -5.16 -1.34 23.20
C ASN A 364 -6.62 -0.89 23.38
N SER A 365 -7.34 -0.71 22.28
CA SER A 365 -8.76 -0.39 22.25
C SER A 365 -9.45 -1.27 21.22
N LYS A 366 -10.71 -1.61 21.50
CA LYS A 366 -11.56 -2.32 20.56
C LYS A 366 -11.87 -1.41 19.37
N ASP A 367 -11.55 -1.85 18.16
CA ASP A 367 -11.86 -1.11 16.94
C ASP A 367 -12.04 -2.05 15.74
N SER A 368 -12.79 -3.15 15.89
CA SER A 368 -13.05 -4.10 14.80
C SER A 368 -14.51 -4.54 14.70
N VAL A 369 -15.00 -4.53 13.46
CA VAL A 369 -16.19 -5.28 13.04
C VAL A 369 -15.69 -6.52 12.26
N PRO A 370 -15.94 -7.75 12.75
CA PRO A 370 -15.54 -8.96 12.02
C PRO A 370 -16.18 -9.00 10.63
N GLY A 371 -15.40 -9.32 9.59
CA GLY A 371 -15.82 -9.31 8.19
C GLY A 371 -15.69 -7.96 7.49
N GLU A 372 -15.28 -6.90 8.20
CA GLU A 372 -15.01 -5.59 7.58
C GLU A 372 -13.82 -5.68 6.61
N HIS A 373 -13.97 -5.05 5.43
CA HIS A 373 -12.93 -4.93 4.42
C HIS A 373 -12.28 -3.55 4.55
N VAL A 374 -10.97 -3.50 4.72
CA VAL A 374 -10.23 -2.25 4.92
C VAL A 374 -8.94 -2.27 4.11
N SER A 375 -8.43 -1.10 3.73
CA SER A 375 -7.11 -1.03 3.09
C SER A 375 -6.00 -1.37 4.09
N VAL A 376 -4.90 -1.98 3.62
CA VAL A 376 -3.71 -2.23 4.45
C VAL A 376 -3.19 -0.94 5.09
N LYS A 377 -3.28 0.18 4.36
CA LYS A 377 -2.86 1.49 4.84
C LYS A 377 -3.71 1.93 6.03
N ASP A 378 -5.03 1.90 5.92
CA ASP A 378 -5.93 2.33 7.01
C ASP A 378 -5.79 1.42 8.23
N LEU A 379 -5.60 0.11 8.02
CA LEU A 379 -5.34 -0.82 9.11
C LEU A 379 -4.06 -0.47 9.89
N SER A 380 -2.96 -0.18 9.17
CA SER A 380 -1.68 0.17 9.78
C SER A 380 -1.67 1.53 10.51
N THR A 381 -2.65 2.40 10.23
CA THR A 381 -2.83 3.64 11.02
C THR A 381 -3.53 3.41 12.35
N ARG A 382 -4.31 2.33 12.48
CA ARG A 382 -5.16 2.04 13.65
C ARG A 382 -4.60 0.94 14.55
N MET A 383 -3.91 -0.04 13.98
CA MET A 383 -3.37 -1.19 14.69
C MET A 383 -1.90 -1.40 14.35
N ASN A 384 -1.16 -1.97 15.29
CA ASN A 384 0.24 -2.31 15.11
C ASN A 384 0.35 -3.76 14.63
N ARG A 385 1.19 -4.01 13.62
CA ARG A 385 1.46 -5.38 13.14
C ARG A 385 2.21 -6.18 14.20
N ILE A 386 1.80 -7.43 14.42
CA ILE A 386 2.54 -8.38 15.24
C ILE A 386 3.56 -9.09 14.34
N GLU A 387 4.83 -9.03 14.74
CA GLU A 387 5.88 -9.82 14.09
C GLU A 387 6.00 -11.19 14.79
N PRO A 388 5.97 -12.30 14.03
CA PRO A 388 6.17 -13.62 14.61
C PRO A 388 7.64 -13.80 15.05
N LEU A 389 7.84 -14.56 16.12
CA LEU A 389 9.17 -14.95 16.61
C LEU A 389 9.81 -16.05 15.74
N ASP A 390 8.99 -16.98 15.24
CA ASP A 390 9.40 -18.11 14.41
C ASP A 390 8.47 -18.22 13.19
N SER A 391 9.00 -18.53 11.99
CA SER A 391 8.21 -18.68 10.76
C SER A 391 7.89 -20.12 10.36
N ASP A 392 8.55 -21.12 10.93
CA ASP A 392 8.72 -22.43 10.26
C ASP A 392 7.98 -23.62 10.90
N ASP A 393 7.26 -23.43 12.01
CA ASP A 393 6.72 -24.55 12.81
C ASP A 393 5.19 -24.75 12.72
N GLY A 394 4.49 -23.97 11.88
CA GLY A 394 3.02 -24.02 11.79
C GLY A 394 2.29 -23.51 13.05
N VAL A 395 3.03 -22.95 14.01
CA VAL A 395 2.56 -22.37 15.27
C VAL A 395 2.99 -20.91 15.32
N TYR A 396 2.04 -19.98 15.40
CA TYR A 396 2.34 -18.55 15.35
C TYR A 396 2.70 -18.03 16.74
N ARG A 397 3.99 -17.78 16.99
CA ARG A 397 4.50 -17.30 18.30
C ARG A 397 4.85 -15.83 18.25
N PHE A 398 4.54 -15.07 19.30
CA PHE A 398 4.79 -13.63 19.33
C PHE A 398 4.91 -13.08 20.75
N THR A 399 5.33 -11.83 20.86
CA THR A 399 5.30 -11.06 22.13
C THR A 399 4.36 -9.87 21.98
N LEU A 400 3.84 -9.38 23.10
CA LEU A 400 3.04 -8.17 23.16
C LEU A 400 3.71 -7.15 24.07
N PRO A 401 3.54 -5.84 23.82
CA PRO A 401 3.91 -4.81 24.78
C PRO A 401 3.20 -4.99 26.11
N GLU A 402 3.76 -4.45 27.20
CA GLU A 402 3.06 -4.42 28.48
C GLU A 402 1.80 -3.54 28.38
N ALA A 403 0.64 -4.19 28.38
CA ALA A 403 -0.67 -3.56 28.49
C ALA A 403 -1.61 -4.43 29.34
N THR A 404 -2.55 -3.80 30.03
CA THR A 404 -3.57 -4.50 30.83
C THR A 404 -4.51 -5.31 29.93
N VAL A 405 -4.85 -4.75 28.76
CA VAL A 405 -5.70 -5.37 27.73
C VAL A 405 -5.12 -5.09 26.35
N THR A 406 -5.05 -6.13 25.54
CA THR A 406 -4.67 -6.06 24.13
C THR A 406 -5.69 -6.81 23.29
N TYR A 407 -6.20 -6.16 22.25
CA TYR A 407 -7.06 -6.76 21.23
C TYR A 407 -6.18 -7.21 20.07
N ILE A 408 -6.29 -8.48 19.69
CA ILE A 408 -5.57 -9.07 18.57
C ILE A 408 -6.56 -9.35 17.45
N CYS A 409 -6.35 -8.73 16.29
CA CYS A 409 -7.17 -8.93 15.10
C CYS A 409 -6.40 -9.82 14.10
N PRO A 410 -6.91 -11.01 13.75
CA PRO A 410 -6.39 -11.77 12.63
C PRO A 410 -6.88 -11.15 11.32
N THR A 411 -6.02 -11.13 10.31
CA THR A 411 -6.34 -10.51 9.02
C THR A 411 -5.81 -11.34 7.86
N VAL A 412 -6.54 -11.34 6.74
CA VAL A 412 -6.10 -11.98 5.49
C VAL A 412 -6.14 -10.92 4.40
N THR A 413 -5.05 -10.78 3.66
CA THR A 413 -4.89 -9.70 2.66
C THR A 413 -4.89 -10.27 1.26
N VAL A 414 -5.70 -9.68 0.38
CA VAL A 414 -5.71 -9.93 -1.06
C VAL A 414 -5.53 -8.60 -1.78
N GLY A 415 -4.41 -8.45 -2.49
CA GLY A 415 -4.06 -7.16 -3.10
C GLY A 415 -3.82 -6.09 -2.05
N ASN A 416 -4.59 -5.00 -2.10
CA ASN A 416 -4.54 -3.90 -1.12
C ASN A 416 -5.68 -3.96 -0.08
N THR A 417 -6.56 -4.95 -0.20
CA THR A 417 -7.74 -5.14 0.64
C THR A 417 -7.43 -6.18 1.70
N THR A 418 -7.79 -5.89 2.95
CA THR A 418 -7.60 -6.77 4.09
C THR A 418 -8.97 -7.09 4.70
N VAL A 419 -9.26 -8.39 4.81
CA VAL A 419 -10.44 -8.90 5.49
C VAL A 419 -10.10 -9.10 6.97
N ARG A 420 -10.87 -8.45 7.84
CA ARG A 420 -10.68 -8.53 9.30
C ARG A 420 -11.44 -9.71 9.90
N GLY A 421 -10.74 -10.52 10.68
CA GLY A 421 -11.37 -11.56 11.49
C GLY A 421 -11.88 -11.05 12.84
N ARG A 422 -12.43 -11.96 13.64
CA ARG A 422 -12.89 -11.67 15.00
C ARG A 422 -11.70 -11.45 15.93
N GLU A 423 -11.73 -10.36 16.67
CA GLU A 423 -10.70 -10.05 17.65
C GLU A 423 -10.66 -11.05 18.81
N CYS A 424 -9.45 -11.40 19.24
CA CYS A 424 -9.17 -12.14 20.46
C CYS A 424 -8.62 -11.18 21.53
N VAL A 425 -9.14 -11.26 22.75
CA VAL A 425 -8.70 -10.39 23.86
C VAL A 425 -7.67 -11.11 24.70
N VAL A 426 -6.50 -10.49 24.86
CA VAL A 426 -5.48 -10.92 25.82
C VAL A 426 -5.47 -9.94 26.98
N ALA A 427 -5.75 -10.44 28.18
CA ALA A 427 -5.80 -9.66 29.41
C ALA A 427 -4.63 -10.04 30.34
N ASN A 428 -3.73 -9.09 30.60
CA ASN A 428 -2.64 -9.25 31.56
C ASN A 428 -2.98 -8.54 32.88
N LEU A 429 -3.92 -9.13 33.61
CA LEU A 429 -4.50 -8.53 34.81
C LEU A 429 -3.53 -8.60 35.98
N LYS A 430 -2.90 -7.47 36.31
CA LYS A 430 -1.92 -7.37 37.41
C LYS A 430 -2.62 -7.66 38.75
N PRO A 431 -2.11 -8.59 39.59
CA PRO A 431 -2.66 -8.82 40.92
C PRO A 431 -2.20 -7.74 41.91
N PHE A 432 -2.89 -7.64 43.05
CA PHE A 432 -2.41 -6.85 44.19
C PHE A 432 -1.02 -7.31 44.63
N ARG A 433 -0.19 -6.36 45.06
CA ARG A 433 1.17 -6.63 45.58
C ARG A 433 1.30 -6.13 47.01
N ASN A 434 2.34 -6.61 47.71
CA ASN A 434 2.70 -6.14 49.05
C ASN A 434 1.54 -6.21 50.08
N LEU A 435 0.74 -7.28 50.03
CA LEU A 435 -0.36 -7.52 50.96
C LEU A 435 0.18 -7.68 52.39
N THR A 436 -0.18 -6.75 53.27
CA THR A 436 0.05 -6.86 54.72
C THR A 436 -1.28 -6.90 55.47
N LYS A 437 -1.29 -7.54 56.64
CA LYS A 437 -2.48 -7.73 57.46
C LYS A 437 -2.25 -7.34 58.91
N SER A 438 -3.25 -6.73 59.52
CA SER A 438 -3.34 -6.50 60.97
C SER A 438 -4.73 -6.88 61.46
N VAL A 439 -4.84 -7.37 62.70
CA VAL A 439 -6.10 -7.85 63.26
C VAL A 439 -6.40 -7.08 64.54
N ASP A 440 -7.62 -6.56 64.63
CA ASP A 440 -8.17 -5.94 65.83
C ASP A 440 -9.53 -6.55 66.14
N ALA A 441 -9.55 -7.42 67.17
CA ALA A 441 -10.65 -8.14 67.84
C ALA A 441 -11.74 -8.84 66.98
N ARG A 442 -12.18 -8.26 65.86
CA ARG A 442 -13.20 -8.78 64.93
C ARG A 442 -13.02 -8.35 63.47
N VAL A 443 -12.06 -7.47 63.17
CA VAL A 443 -11.79 -6.95 61.81
C VAL A 443 -10.33 -7.18 61.46
N CYS A 444 -10.09 -7.63 60.23
CA CYS A 444 -8.76 -7.67 59.65
C CYS A 444 -8.59 -6.49 58.71
N ARG A 445 -7.57 -5.67 58.96
CA ARG A 445 -7.21 -4.58 58.05
C ARG A 445 -6.10 -5.07 57.13
N LEU A 446 -6.37 -4.99 55.83
CA LEU A 446 -5.42 -5.31 54.77
C LEU A 446 -4.90 -4.02 54.14
N THR A 447 -3.59 -3.93 53.94
CA THR A 447 -2.99 -2.90 53.07
C THR A 447 -2.21 -3.58 51.95
N MET A 448 -2.23 -2.99 50.77
CA MET A 448 -1.69 -3.53 49.53
C MET A 448 -1.41 -2.43 48.52
N ASP A 449 -0.55 -2.72 47.56
CA ASP A 449 -0.33 -1.87 46.39
C ASP A 449 -1.42 -2.15 45.36
N TRP A 450 -2.18 -1.10 45.05
CA TRP A 450 -3.27 -1.17 44.08
C TRP A 450 -2.73 -1.16 42.65
N PRO A 451 -3.04 -2.16 41.82
CA PRO A 451 -2.62 -2.17 40.43
C PRO A 451 -3.17 -0.97 39.67
N ALA A 452 -2.36 -0.40 38.78
CA ALA A 452 -2.88 0.57 37.81
C ALA A 452 -4.02 -0.09 37.00
N ASP A 453 -5.06 0.70 36.72
CA ASP A 453 -6.25 0.33 35.95
C ASP A 453 -7.23 -0.66 36.63
N ALA A 454 -6.96 -1.15 37.84
CA ALA A 454 -7.92 -1.98 38.57
C ALA A 454 -9.05 -1.11 39.14
N ASP A 455 -10.30 -1.43 38.82
CA ASP A 455 -11.47 -0.71 39.29
C ASP A 455 -11.79 -1.04 40.75
N ASN A 456 -11.66 -2.32 41.11
CA ASN A 456 -12.09 -2.82 42.42
C ASN A 456 -11.13 -3.86 42.99
N ALA A 457 -11.11 -3.95 44.32
CA ALA A 457 -10.67 -5.11 45.06
C ALA A 457 -11.85 -6.06 45.28
N TYR A 458 -11.81 -7.23 44.65
CA TYR A 458 -12.74 -8.32 44.92
C TYR A 458 -12.14 -9.24 45.97
N VAL A 459 -12.80 -9.37 47.11
CA VAL A 459 -12.34 -10.17 48.25
C VAL A 459 -13.26 -11.34 48.47
N LEU A 460 -12.74 -12.55 48.29
CA LEU A 460 -13.42 -13.79 48.65
C LEU A 460 -12.96 -14.22 50.05
N ILE A 461 -13.92 -14.38 50.95
CA ILE A 461 -13.68 -14.65 52.36
C ILE A 461 -14.29 -16.00 52.70
N LYS A 462 -13.49 -16.92 53.22
CA LYS A 462 -13.90 -18.27 53.64
C LYS A 462 -13.63 -18.45 55.12
N GLY A 463 -14.67 -18.63 55.92
CA GLY A 463 -14.55 -18.80 57.37
C GLY A 463 -15.67 -19.65 57.94
N ARG A 464 -15.50 -20.14 59.17
CA ARG A 464 -16.58 -20.78 59.93
C ARG A 464 -17.43 -19.77 60.68
N ASP A 465 -18.74 -19.92 60.66
CA ASP A 465 -19.67 -19.13 61.47
C ASP A 465 -19.72 -19.62 62.94
N GLN A 466 -20.61 -19.04 63.76
CA GLN A 466 -20.73 -19.36 65.18
C GLN A 466 -21.27 -20.78 65.44
N GLU A 467 -21.93 -21.40 64.46
CA GLU A 467 -22.43 -22.78 64.52
C GLU A 467 -21.36 -23.78 64.04
N GLY A 468 -20.25 -23.27 63.49
CA GLY A 468 -19.11 -24.05 63.02
C GLY A 468 -19.16 -24.39 61.53
N ASP A 469 -20.18 -23.94 60.80
CA ASP A 469 -20.36 -24.24 59.38
C ASP A 469 -19.46 -23.38 58.51
N LEU A 470 -18.92 -23.99 57.44
CA LEU A 470 -18.12 -23.27 56.45
C LEU A 470 -19.02 -22.33 55.66
N ARG A 471 -18.70 -21.04 55.68
CA ARG A 471 -19.35 -19.98 54.92
C ARG A 471 -18.36 -19.28 54.02
N GLU A 472 -18.83 -18.95 52.84
CA GLU A 472 -18.12 -18.10 51.89
C GLU A 472 -18.95 -16.84 51.65
N TRP A 473 -18.29 -15.69 51.63
CA TRP A 473 -18.92 -14.44 51.21
C TRP A 473 -17.90 -13.55 50.52
N GLU A 474 -18.43 -12.61 49.75
CA GLU A 474 -17.63 -11.68 48.97
C GLU A 474 -17.79 -10.25 49.50
N GLN A 475 -16.75 -9.46 49.27
CA GLN A 475 -16.72 -8.03 49.49
C GLN A 475 -16.06 -7.37 48.30
N ARG A 476 -16.62 -6.26 47.85
CA ARG A 476 -16.06 -5.40 46.80
C ARG A 476 -15.76 -4.05 47.41
N THR A 477 -14.59 -3.51 47.10
CA THR A 477 -14.15 -2.19 47.56
C THR A 477 -13.53 -1.49 46.36
N ASP A 478 -13.95 -0.26 46.08
CA ASP A 478 -13.35 0.56 45.03
C ASP A 478 -12.11 1.32 45.54
N TRP A 479 -11.39 1.95 44.61
CA TRP A 479 -10.17 2.68 44.92
C TRP A 479 -10.40 3.89 45.85
N ASP A 480 -11.50 4.62 45.68
CA ASP A 480 -11.79 5.82 46.46
C ASP A 480 -12.08 5.46 47.92
N GLU A 481 -12.82 4.37 48.15
CA GLU A 481 -13.08 3.83 49.50
C GLU A 481 -11.78 3.37 50.17
N TYR A 482 -10.95 2.59 49.46
CA TYR A 482 -9.68 2.11 49.99
C TYR A 482 -8.73 3.26 50.35
N LYS A 483 -8.60 4.25 49.46
CA LYS A 483 -7.75 5.42 49.65
C LYS A 483 -8.23 6.28 50.83
N ALA A 484 -9.54 6.45 51.00
CA ALA A 484 -10.11 7.21 52.11
C ALA A 484 -9.85 6.55 53.48
N LYS A 485 -9.91 5.22 53.55
CA LYS A 485 -9.70 4.44 54.79
C LYS A 485 -8.23 4.08 55.04
N GLY A 486 -7.38 4.13 54.02
CA GLY A 486 -5.98 3.70 54.05
C GLY A 486 -5.80 2.17 54.18
N CYS A 487 -6.89 1.41 54.20
CA CYS A 487 -6.88 -0.04 54.31
C CYS A 487 -8.23 -0.63 53.84
N LEU A 488 -8.22 -1.92 53.50
CA LEU A 488 -9.42 -2.72 53.27
C LEU A 488 -9.77 -3.45 54.57
N GLU A 489 -10.96 -3.18 55.12
CA GLU A 489 -11.44 -3.84 56.33
C GLU A 489 -12.25 -5.09 55.99
N VAL A 490 -11.77 -6.25 56.44
CA VAL A 490 -12.40 -7.56 56.27
C VAL A 490 -13.04 -7.99 57.59
N PRO A 491 -14.37 -8.11 57.67
CA PRO A 491 -15.05 -8.56 58.88
C PRO A 491 -14.84 -10.07 59.06
N LEU A 492 -14.27 -10.49 60.21
CA LEU A 492 -13.98 -11.91 60.48
C LEU A 492 -15.21 -12.69 61.00
N LYS A 493 -16.32 -12.00 61.28
CA LYS A 493 -17.62 -12.55 61.71
C LYS A 493 -17.55 -13.61 62.84
N GLY A 494 -16.54 -13.49 63.71
CA GLY A 494 -16.35 -14.41 64.84
C GLY A 494 -15.64 -15.72 64.50
N SER A 495 -15.17 -15.89 63.26
CA SER A 495 -14.42 -17.08 62.87
C SER A 495 -13.03 -17.11 63.52
N VAL A 496 -12.59 -18.27 64.02
CA VAL A 496 -11.23 -18.44 64.59
C VAL A 496 -10.16 -18.38 63.51
N ARG A 497 -10.46 -18.90 62.31
CA ARG A 497 -9.60 -18.86 61.13
C ARG A 497 -10.43 -18.51 59.91
N THR A 498 -9.98 -17.50 59.17
CA THR A 498 -10.60 -17.03 57.93
C THR A 498 -9.56 -16.99 56.82
N SER A 499 -9.81 -17.66 55.71
CA SER A 499 -9.00 -17.51 54.51
C SER A 499 -9.55 -16.35 53.68
N VAL A 500 -8.67 -15.45 53.28
CA VAL A 500 -9.03 -14.24 52.53
C VAL A 500 -8.25 -14.23 51.23
N THR A 501 -8.94 -14.30 50.10
CA THR A 501 -8.38 -14.19 48.76
C THR A 501 -8.76 -12.84 48.18
N VAL A 502 -7.77 -12.04 47.80
CA VAL A 502 -7.98 -10.73 47.18
C VAL A 502 -7.59 -10.79 45.71
N CYS A 503 -8.51 -10.47 44.81
CA CYS A 503 -8.29 -10.35 43.37
C CYS A 503 -8.50 -8.89 42.94
N ALA A 504 -7.65 -8.38 42.07
CA ALA A 504 -7.91 -7.12 41.39
C ALA A 504 -8.94 -7.38 40.28
N GLU A 505 -9.94 -6.52 40.20
CA GLU A 505 -11.03 -6.65 39.23
C GLU A 505 -11.01 -5.45 38.27
N TYR A 506 -11.15 -5.77 36.99
CA TYR A 506 -11.03 -4.86 35.87
C TYR A 506 -12.31 -4.93 35.04
N LEU A 507 -12.85 -3.77 34.68
CA LEU A 507 -14.02 -3.63 33.82
C LEU A 507 -13.56 -3.41 32.38
N ILE A 508 -13.67 -4.46 31.56
CA ILE A 508 -13.18 -4.48 30.18
C ILE A 508 -14.37 -4.80 29.26
N ASP A 509 -14.72 -3.87 28.37
CA ASP A 509 -15.90 -3.96 27.49
C ASP A 509 -17.20 -4.32 28.22
N GLY A 510 -17.40 -3.76 29.41
CA GLY A 510 -18.57 -4.02 30.25
C GLY A 510 -18.59 -5.41 30.90
N LYS A 511 -17.50 -6.17 30.80
CA LYS A 511 -17.31 -7.44 31.51
C LYS A 511 -16.31 -7.29 32.65
N GLU A 512 -16.63 -7.91 33.77
CA GLU A 512 -15.74 -7.93 34.94
C GLU A 512 -14.78 -9.11 34.82
N LEU A 513 -13.48 -8.83 34.76
CA LEU A 513 -12.42 -9.83 34.75
C LEU A 513 -11.57 -9.70 36.02
N LYS A 514 -11.16 -10.84 36.57
CA LYS A 514 -10.41 -10.90 37.83
C LYS A 514 -8.97 -11.36 37.57
N SER A 515 -8.01 -10.69 38.20
CA SER A 515 -6.62 -11.14 38.26
C SER A 515 -6.51 -12.47 38.99
N ILE A 516 -5.31 -13.07 38.96
CA ILE A 516 -4.96 -14.10 39.95
C ILE A 516 -5.13 -13.53 41.37
N GLY A 517 -5.65 -14.35 42.28
CA GLY A 517 -5.90 -13.97 43.66
C GLY A 517 -4.68 -14.14 44.56
N VAL A 518 -4.50 -13.22 45.50
CA VAL A 518 -3.53 -13.34 46.60
C VAL A 518 -4.27 -13.81 47.84
N THR A 519 -3.91 -14.99 48.36
CA THR A 519 -4.59 -15.61 49.51
C THR A 519 -3.77 -15.47 50.78
N THR A 520 -4.43 -15.12 51.90
CA THR A 520 -3.83 -15.12 53.23
C THR A 520 -4.81 -15.65 54.29
N ASP A 521 -4.30 -16.36 55.29
CA ASP A 521 -5.12 -16.82 56.42
C ASP A 521 -5.05 -15.83 57.59
N VAL A 522 -6.20 -15.53 58.19
CA VAL A 522 -6.35 -14.59 59.29
C VAL A 522 -6.93 -15.30 60.51
N TYR A 523 -6.37 -15.00 61.69
CA TYR A 523 -6.82 -15.56 62.96
C TYR A 523 -7.37 -14.43 63.84
N SER A 524 -8.58 -14.62 64.41
CA SER A 524 -9.33 -13.54 65.08
C SER A 524 -8.84 -13.19 66.49
N GLY A 525 -7.98 -14.00 67.09
CA GLY A 525 -7.42 -13.74 68.42
C GLY A 525 -8.43 -13.75 69.57
N THR A 526 -9.67 -14.20 69.36
CA THR A 526 -10.63 -14.51 70.44
C THR A 526 -10.25 -15.84 71.07
N TRP A 527 -9.76 -15.79 72.30
CA TRP A 527 -9.35 -16.97 73.06
C TRP A 527 -10.25 -17.24 74.27
N ASN A 528 -10.43 -18.51 74.59
CA ASN A 528 -11.14 -18.97 75.77
C ASN A 528 -10.30 -18.74 77.03
N LYS A 529 -10.91 -18.08 78.04
CA LYS A 529 -10.21 -17.67 79.26
C LYS A 529 -10.07 -18.83 80.24
N VAL A 530 -8.85 -19.38 80.33
CA VAL A 530 -8.50 -20.40 81.31
C VAL A 530 -8.05 -19.72 82.60
N SER A 531 -8.87 -19.77 83.63
CA SER A 531 -8.50 -19.30 84.98
C SER A 531 -7.94 -20.45 85.79
N TYR A 532 -6.90 -20.21 86.59
CA TYR A 532 -6.40 -21.22 87.52
C TYR A 532 -6.03 -20.62 88.89
N THR A 533 -6.03 -21.47 89.92
CA THR A 533 -5.56 -21.16 91.27
C THR A 533 -4.66 -22.28 91.78
N LEU A 534 -3.71 -21.91 92.64
CA LEU A 534 -2.75 -22.84 93.24
C LEU A 534 -2.99 -22.93 94.75
N ASP A 535 -2.85 -24.14 95.29
CA ASP A 535 -2.84 -24.42 96.72
C ASP A 535 -1.82 -25.53 97.04
N THR A 536 -1.48 -25.76 98.31
CA THR A 536 -0.55 -26.82 98.71
C THR A 536 -1.08 -27.70 99.83
N GLU A 537 -0.80 -29.00 99.75
CA GLU A 537 -1.09 -29.97 100.79
C GLU A 537 0.17 -30.75 101.19
N SER A 538 0.27 -31.13 102.48
CA SER A 538 1.38 -31.97 102.94
C SER A 538 1.24 -33.40 102.42
N VAL A 539 2.33 -33.99 101.93
CA VAL A 539 2.33 -35.39 101.48
C VAL A 539 2.42 -36.33 102.68
N LYS A 540 1.40 -37.17 102.87
CA LYS A 540 1.36 -38.15 103.96
C LYS A 540 2.53 -39.13 103.84
N GLY A 541 3.40 -39.15 104.85
CA GLY A 541 4.56 -40.04 104.92
C GLY A 541 5.88 -39.45 104.41
N ASP A 542 5.89 -38.26 103.81
CA ASP A 542 7.12 -37.61 103.32
C ASP A 542 7.14 -36.11 103.65
N ARG A 543 7.80 -35.75 104.76
CA ARG A 543 7.89 -34.36 105.23
C ARG A 543 8.74 -33.45 104.32
N LYS A 544 9.51 -34.01 103.38
CA LYS A 544 10.35 -33.28 102.44
C LYS A 544 9.66 -32.98 101.12
N LYS A 545 8.41 -33.41 100.94
CA LYS A 545 7.61 -33.16 99.73
C LYS A 545 6.34 -32.39 100.04
N THR A 546 5.90 -31.61 99.08
CA THR A 546 4.62 -30.92 99.09
C THR A 546 3.85 -31.27 97.83
N ARG A 547 2.52 -31.35 97.93
CA ARG A 547 1.64 -31.55 96.79
C ARG A 547 1.07 -30.20 96.40
N VAL A 548 1.34 -29.74 95.18
CA VAL A 548 0.73 -28.54 94.63
C VAL A 548 -0.57 -28.95 93.96
N MET A 549 -1.67 -28.32 94.37
CA MET A 549 -3.01 -28.49 93.81
C MET A 549 -3.25 -27.37 92.80
N VAL A 550 -3.58 -27.72 91.56
CA VAL A 550 -3.91 -26.76 90.49
C VAL A 550 -5.38 -26.92 90.16
N ARG A 551 -6.19 -25.93 90.54
CA ARG A 551 -7.60 -25.88 90.14
C ARG A 551 -7.72 -25.01 88.90
N MET A 552 -8.22 -25.57 87.81
CA MET A 552 -8.42 -24.87 86.54
C MET A 552 -9.90 -24.78 86.21
N SER A 553 -10.31 -23.69 85.58
CA SER A 553 -11.67 -23.51 85.08
C SER A 553 -11.67 -22.76 83.76
N CYS A 554 -12.41 -23.31 82.81
CA CYS A 554 -12.72 -22.73 81.52
C CYS A 554 -14.18 -23.09 81.19
N PRO A 555 -15.15 -22.23 81.58
CA PRO A 555 -16.57 -22.52 81.34
C PRO A 555 -16.85 -22.80 79.87
N GLY A 556 -17.63 -23.85 79.58
CA GLY A 556 -18.00 -24.25 78.22
C GLY A 556 -17.00 -25.16 77.50
N GLU A 557 -15.83 -25.42 78.09
CA GLU A 557 -14.81 -26.29 77.50
C GLU A 557 -14.70 -27.63 78.25
N THR A 558 -14.39 -28.69 77.51
CA THR A 558 -14.20 -30.04 78.06
C THR A 558 -12.73 -30.45 78.12
N ILE A 559 -11.86 -29.77 77.38
CA ILE A 559 -10.42 -30.07 77.30
C ILE A 559 -9.63 -28.77 77.23
N ILE A 560 -8.55 -28.69 78.01
CA ILE A 560 -7.52 -27.64 77.93
C ILE A 560 -6.25 -28.27 77.35
N PRO A 561 -5.51 -27.58 76.47
CA PRO A 561 -4.25 -28.09 75.94
C PRO A 561 -3.21 -28.38 77.03
N ARG A 562 -2.16 -29.11 76.66
CA ARG A 562 -1.07 -29.47 77.57
C ARG A 562 -0.48 -28.21 78.20
N CYS A 563 -0.25 -28.26 79.51
CA CYS A 563 0.25 -27.12 80.28
C CYS A 563 1.57 -27.47 80.96
N VAL A 564 2.39 -26.45 81.20
CA VAL A 564 3.63 -26.54 81.98
C VAL A 564 3.59 -25.53 83.11
N MET A 565 4.07 -25.93 84.29
CA MET A 565 4.29 -25.04 85.42
C MET A 565 5.77 -24.66 85.49
N VAL A 566 6.04 -23.35 85.46
CA VAL A 566 7.38 -22.79 85.56
C VAL A 566 7.50 -22.05 86.88
N SER A 567 8.64 -22.23 87.56
CA SER A 567 8.97 -21.54 88.82
C SER A 567 10.27 -20.75 88.65
N CYS A 568 10.31 -19.54 89.22
CA CYS A 568 11.52 -18.74 89.36
C CYS A 568 11.82 -18.45 90.83
N ASP A 569 13.06 -18.07 91.15
CA ASP A 569 13.42 -17.61 92.49
C ASP A 569 12.95 -16.17 92.69
N GLY A 570 11.99 -15.97 93.61
CA GLY A 570 11.57 -14.66 94.11
C GLY A 570 10.74 -13.76 93.19
N HIS A 571 10.37 -14.19 91.98
CA HIS A 571 9.50 -13.42 91.07
C HIS A 571 8.65 -14.33 90.17
N ILE A 572 7.60 -13.77 89.55
CA ILE A 572 6.70 -14.51 88.64
C ILE A 572 7.32 -14.60 87.24
N PRO A 573 7.41 -15.79 86.62
CA PRO A 573 7.86 -15.94 85.23
C PRO A 573 6.95 -15.17 84.25
N LEU A 574 7.51 -14.53 83.22
CA LEU A 574 6.74 -13.88 82.15
C LEU A 574 6.68 -14.75 80.88
N ARG A 575 7.67 -15.62 80.69
CA ARG A 575 7.79 -16.58 79.58
C ARG A 575 8.10 -17.98 80.12
N LYS A 576 7.78 -19.00 79.34
CA LYS A 576 8.10 -20.41 79.64
C LYS A 576 9.60 -20.66 79.85
N THR A 577 10.45 -19.81 79.28
CA THR A 577 11.92 -19.91 79.33
C THR A 577 12.56 -19.15 80.49
N ASP A 578 11.80 -18.40 81.31
CA ASP A 578 12.38 -17.52 82.33
C ASP A 578 12.85 -18.27 83.58
N GLY A 579 12.45 -19.53 83.77
CA GLY A 579 12.72 -20.31 84.97
C GLY A 579 12.72 -21.82 84.74
N THR A 580 12.62 -22.58 85.83
CA THR A 580 12.66 -24.05 85.80
C THR A 580 11.25 -24.63 85.66
N VAL A 581 11.04 -25.53 84.70
CA VAL A 581 9.80 -26.31 84.58
C VAL A 581 9.74 -27.31 85.72
N ILE A 582 8.77 -27.14 86.62
CA ILE A 582 8.58 -28.00 87.80
C ILE A 582 7.46 -29.03 87.62
N TRP A 583 6.64 -28.86 86.57
CA TRP A 583 5.60 -29.81 86.18
C TRP A 583 5.21 -29.60 84.71
N GLU A 584 4.84 -30.68 84.04
CA GLU A 584 4.26 -30.69 82.70
C GLU A 584 3.16 -31.75 82.68
N SER A 585 2.05 -31.46 82.02
CA SER A 585 1.01 -32.47 81.78
C SER A 585 1.42 -33.40 80.63
N ASP A 586 1.27 -34.70 80.83
CA ASP A 586 1.55 -35.69 79.78
C ASP A 586 0.53 -35.59 78.63
N ASP A 587 -0.75 -35.38 78.96
CA ASP A 587 -1.87 -35.27 78.03
C ASP A 587 -2.62 -33.93 78.18
N PRO A 588 -3.46 -33.54 77.21
CA PRO A 588 -4.43 -32.46 77.40
C PRO A 588 -5.29 -32.69 78.64
N ILE A 589 -5.60 -31.60 79.33
CA ILE A 589 -6.25 -31.62 80.64
C ILE A 589 -7.76 -31.68 80.45
N VAL A 590 -8.38 -32.75 80.93
CA VAL A 590 -9.84 -32.93 80.84
C VAL A 590 -10.55 -32.15 81.95
N LEU A 591 -11.61 -31.43 81.56
CA LEU A 591 -12.51 -30.68 82.43
C LEU A 591 -13.83 -31.43 82.61
N VAL A 592 -14.34 -31.44 83.85
CA VAL A 592 -15.70 -31.90 84.19
C VAL A 592 -16.51 -30.66 84.58
N ASP A 593 -17.63 -30.43 83.88
CA ASP A 593 -18.46 -29.23 84.03
C ASP A 593 -17.65 -27.92 83.96
N GLY A 594 -16.67 -27.84 83.04
CA GLY A 594 -15.83 -26.66 82.82
C GLY A 594 -14.78 -26.40 83.91
N SER A 595 -14.49 -27.38 84.77
CA SER A 595 -13.47 -27.27 85.82
C SER A 595 -12.71 -28.57 86.05
N THR A 596 -11.51 -28.49 86.63
CA THR A 596 -10.75 -29.67 87.06
C THR A 596 -9.84 -29.33 88.23
N LEU A 597 -9.45 -30.36 88.97
CA LEU A 597 -8.47 -30.29 90.04
C LEU A 597 -7.38 -31.32 89.76
N MET A 598 -6.19 -30.81 89.47
CA MET A 598 -5.00 -31.64 89.29
C MET A 598 -4.03 -31.43 90.44
N SER A 599 -3.08 -32.34 90.56
CA SER A 599 -2.01 -32.17 91.53
C SER A 599 -0.71 -32.80 91.06
N PHE A 600 0.41 -32.23 91.48
CA PHE A 600 1.72 -32.82 91.31
C PHE A 600 2.54 -32.66 92.59
N VAL A 601 3.53 -33.53 92.76
CA VAL A 601 4.37 -33.55 93.96
C VAL A 601 5.75 -33.02 93.62
N THR A 602 6.24 -32.08 94.43
CA THR A 602 7.54 -31.42 94.26
C THR A 602 8.27 -31.38 95.61
N PRO A 603 9.61 -31.26 95.67
CA PRO A 603 10.32 -31.03 96.92
C PRO A 603 9.76 -29.82 97.67
N LYS A 604 9.64 -29.92 99.00
CA LYS A 604 9.03 -28.87 99.83
C LYS A 604 9.92 -27.64 99.95
N ASP A 605 11.24 -27.83 99.90
CA ASP A 605 12.22 -26.75 99.93
C ASP A 605 12.19 -25.99 98.60
N GLY A 606 11.91 -24.68 98.65
CA GLY A 606 11.87 -23.81 97.46
C GLY A 606 10.50 -23.66 96.79
N VAL A 607 9.42 -24.19 97.38
CA VAL A 607 8.05 -23.99 96.84
C VAL A 607 7.48 -22.67 97.33
N ASP A 608 7.47 -21.70 96.43
CA ASP A 608 6.76 -20.43 96.59
C ASP A 608 5.69 -20.32 95.49
N LEU A 609 4.41 -20.44 95.86
CA LEU A 609 3.30 -20.31 94.91
C LEU A 609 3.27 -18.93 94.24
N SER A 610 3.82 -17.90 94.89
CA SER A 610 3.88 -16.54 94.34
C SER A 610 4.94 -16.38 93.24
N SER A 611 5.83 -17.36 93.06
CA SER A 611 6.84 -17.38 92.01
C SER A 611 6.61 -18.47 90.94
N MET A 612 5.40 -19.05 90.90
CA MET A 612 5.00 -20.08 89.94
C MET A 612 3.97 -19.56 88.93
N ARG A 613 4.14 -19.92 87.64
CA ARG A 613 3.18 -19.59 86.57
C ARG A 613 2.94 -20.75 85.61
N LEU A 614 1.68 -20.90 85.21
CA LEU A 614 1.27 -21.86 84.19
C LEU A 614 1.39 -21.26 82.78
N PHE A 615 1.87 -22.07 81.83
CA PHE A 615 1.94 -21.78 80.39
C PHE A 615 1.38 -22.94 79.59
N PHE A 616 0.92 -22.69 78.35
CA PHE A 616 0.66 -23.79 77.41
C PHE A 616 1.97 -24.37 76.89
N ALA A 617 1.95 -25.66 76.57
CA ALA A 617 3.12 -26.36 76.08
C ALA A 617 3.52 -25.91 74.67
N ASP A 618 2.53 -25.71 73.78
CA ASP A 618 2.68 -25.21 72.41
C ASP A 618 2.29 -23.73 72.31
N ARG A 619 2.96 -23.00 71.42
CA ARG A 619 2.67 -21.60 71.11
C ARG A 619 1.36 -21.44 70.35
N ALA A 620 0.97 -22.40 69.51
CA ALA A 620 -0.27 -22.33 68.73
C ALA A 620 -1.55 -22.38 69.61
N ASP A 621 -1.45 -22.96 70.81
CA ASP A 621 -2.59 -23.03 71.75
C ASP A 621 -3.05 -21.65 72.23
N TYR A 622 -2.16 -20.66 72.19
CA TYR A 622 -2.49 -19.27 72.53
C TYR A 622 -3.41 -18.59 71.51
N ASP A 623 -3.60 -19.19 70.32
CA ASP A 623 -4.58 -18.72 69.34
C ASP A 623 -6.02 -19.05 69.75
N ARG A 624 -6.20 -20.04 70.64
CA ARG A 624 -7.52 -20.54 71.09
C ARG A 624 -7.78 -20.34 72.58
N PHE A 625 -6.74 -20.29 73.41
CA PHE A 625 -6.87 -20.18 74.86
C PHE A 625 -5.93 -19.12 75.42
N GLY A 626 -6.31 -18.53 76.56
CA GLY A 626 -5.39 -17.66 77.30
C GLY A 626 -5.47 -17.91 78.79
N LEU A 627 -4.29 -18.01 79.40
CA LEU A 627 -4.10 -18.33 80.80
C LEU A 627 -4.12 -17.08 81.66
N VAL A 628 -4.98 -17.10 82.68
CA VAL A 628 -5.14 -15.98 83.61
C VAL A 628 -4.57 -16.34 84.95
N HIS A 629 -3.48 -15.63 85.28
CA HIS A 629 -2.74 -15.84 86.52
C HIS A 629 -3.58 -15.44 87.75
N PRO A 630 -3.55 -16.23 88.85
CA PRO A 630 -4.36 -15.97 90.04
C PRO A 630 -4.12 -14.60 90.71
N ILE A 631 -2.95 -13.98 90.52
CA ILE A 631 -2.64 -12.63 91.07
C ILE A 631 -3.56 -11.54 90.50
N TYR A 632 -4.11 -11.71 89.30
CA TYR A 632 -5.05 -10.76 88.71
C TYR A 632 -6.49 -10.87 89.24
N ARG A 633 -6.76 -11.75 90.23
CA ARG A 633 -8.09 -11.91 90.86
C ARG A 633 -8.32 -11.05 92.12
N ARG A 634 -7.38 -10.19 92.54
CA ARG A 634 -7.68 -9.16 93.56
C ARG A 634 -8.39 -7.96 92.91
N LYS A 635 -9.70 -8.05 92.82
CA LYS A 635 -10.65 -6.94 92.99
C LYS A 635 -11.98 -7.49 93.49
#